data_AF-A0AAN7DTZ6-F1
#
_entry.id   AF-A0AAN7DTZ6-F1
#
_cell.length_a   1.000
_cell.length_b   1.000
_cell.length_c   1.000
_cell.angle_alpha   90.00
_cell.angle_beta   90.00
_cell.angle_gamma   90.00
#
_symmetry.space_group_name_H-M   'P 1'
#
loop_
_entity.id
_entity.type
_entity.pdbx_description
1 polymer ?
#
loop_
_entity_poly.entity_id
_entity_poly.type
_entity_poly.pdbx_seq_one_letter_code
_entity_poly.pdbx_strand_id
1 'polypeptide(L)'
;MESEAQKSFMHRFNIAADLTDQAKNAGELGLAGILVWMRFMATRQLIWNKNYNVKPREISRAQDRLTDLLQNIYTSHPQYREVLRMIMSTVGRGGEGDVGQRIRDEILVLQRHNDCKGGMMEEWHQKLHNNTSPDDVVICQALIDHIESDFDMGVYWKSLNDNGITKERLLSYDRGIHSEPSFRRDQRDGLLRDLRNYMRTLKAVHSGADLESAITNCMGYKSEGQGFMVGVHVNPISGLPSGFPDLLQFVLEHVEDKNVEALLEGLLEARQELRPLLFKSKDRLKDLLFLDIALDSTVRTAIERGYEELNNAPPEKIMHFIALVLENLALSWDNNEDLIYCLKGWNHALSMSKSRDDHWALYAKSVLDRTRLALANKAEWYMQVLQPSAEYLGSRLGVDQWAVNIFTEEIIRAGSAASLSTLLNRLDPVLRKTANLGSWQVISPVEVVGYVDVVDELLAVQNKSYGQPTILVAKSVRGEEEIPDGAVAVLTPDMPDVLSHVSVRARNGKICFATCFDPSILSDLQAKKGKLLSLKPTSADVIYSELKEGGLADASSTNLKDGSSPSLTLVRKQFKGRYAISSEEFTSDMVGAKSRNISYLKGKVPSWVGIPTSVALPFGVFEKVLSDNSNQAVAEKLKILKKKLGGGEFRALREIRETVLQLAAPPQLVQELKTKMQGSGMPWPGDEGEQRWRQAWMAIKKVWASKWNERAYFSTRKVKLDHDFLCMAVLVQEIINADYAFVIHTTNPSSGDSSEIYAEVVKGLGETLVGAYPGRALSFICKKNDLNSPLVLGYPSKPIGLFIRRSIIFRSDSNGEDLEGYAGAGLYDSVPMDEEDKVVLDYSSDPLIIDGNFRHSVLSGIARAGSAIEELYGYPQDIEGVIRDGKVYVVQTRPQM
;
A
#
# COMPACT_ATOMS: atom_id res chain seq x y z
N MET A 1 25.37 -6.81 26.37
CA MET A 1 25.82 -7.24 25.02
C MET A 1 26.37 -6.05 24.23
N GLU A 2 25.64 -4.94 24.09
CA GLU A 2 26.18 -3.76 23.39
C GLU A 2 27.52 -3.26 23.96
N SER A 3 27.67 -3.20 25.29
CA SER A 3 28.94 -2.82 25.93
C SER A 3 30.13 -3.67 25.49
N GLU A 4 29.89 -4.96 25.19
CA GLU A 4 30.89 -5.88 24.64
C GLU A 4 31.07 -5.67 23.14
N ALA A 5 29.98 -5.42 22.40
CA ALA A 5 30.01 -5.14 20.97
C ALA A 5 30.76 -3.83 20.63
N GLN A 6 30.77 -2.85 21.53
CA GLN A 6 31.51 -1.59 21.37
C GLN A 6 33.03 -1.78 21.47
N LYS A 7 33.53 -2.92 21.96
CA LYS A 7 34.97 -3.20 21.99
C LYS A 7 35.52 -3.18 20.57
N SER A 8 34.89 -3.94 19.67
CA SER A 8 35.22 -3.89 18.25
C SER A 8 34.18 -4.53 17.33
N PHE A 9 34.32 -4.27 16.02
CA PHE A 9 33.53 -4.95 14.99
C PHE A 9 33.54 -6.48 15.10
N MET A 10 34.68 -7.09 15.41
CA MET A 10 34.77 -8.54 15.59
C MET A 10 33.84 -9.03 16.71
N HIS A 11 33.78 -8.32 17.84
CA HIS A 11 32.85 -8.68 18.93
C HIS A 11 31.40 -8.49 18.49
N ARG A 12 31.10 -7.36 17.84
CA ARG A 12 29.75 -7.05 17.36
C ARG A 12 29.22 -8.11 16.39
N PHE A 13 30.00 -8.50 15.37
CA PHE A 13 29.58 -9.51 14.40
C PHE A 13 29.45 -10.90 15.00
N ASN A 14 30.30 -11.27 15.97
CA ASN A 14 30.13 -12.53 16.69
C ASN A 14 28.86 -12.55 17.55
N ILE A 15 28.57 -11.46 18.27
CA ILE A 15 27.32 -11.33 19.04
C ILE A 15 26.12 -11.34 18.09
N ALA A 16 26.20 -10.66 16.94
CA ALA A 16 25.16 -10.69 15.93
C ALA A 16 24.91 -12.12 15.41
N ALA A 17 25.98 -12.89 15.15
CA ALA A 17 25.85 -14.29 14.75
C ALA A 17 25.18 -15.14 15.85
N ASP A 18 25.55 -14.94 17.12
CA ASP A 18 24.94 -15.65 18.26
C ASP A 18 23.45 -15.31 18.42
N LEU A 19 23.08 -14.05 18.21
CA LEU A 19 21.70 -13.59 18.31
C LEU A 19 20.86 -13.96 17.09
N THR A 20 21.46 -14.09 15.90
CA THR A 20 20.74 -14.36 14.65
C THR A 20 20.00 -15.70 14.70
N ASP A 21 20.56 -16.73 15.34
CA ASP A 21 19.87 -18.01 15.49
C ASP A 21 18.62 -17.91 16.40
N GLN A 22 18.71 -17.10 17.47
CA GLN A 22 17.56 -16.82 18.33
C GLN A 22 16.52 -15.95 17.60
N ALA A 23 16.96 -14.94 16.87
CA ALA A 23 16.14 -14.03 16.08
C ALA A 23 15.32 -14.78 15.02
N LYS A 24 15.94 -15.76 14.33
CA LYS A 24 15.27 -16.67 13.41
C LYS A 24 14.09 -17.38 14.07
N ASN A 25 14.27 -17.91 15.29
CA ASN A 25 13.21 -18.62 16.02
C ASN A 25 12.10 -17.68 16.53
N ALA A 26 12.40 -16.39 16.72
CA ALA A 26 11.43 -15.36 17.06
C ALA A 26 10.66 -14.80 15.84
N GLY A 27 11.02 -15.26 14.63
CA GLY A 27 10.38 -14.89 13.37
C GLY A 27 10.85 -13.55 12.79
N GLU A 28 10.03 -12.97 11.93
CA GLU A 28 10.36 -11.76 11.15
C GLU A 28 10.77 -10.58 12.03
N LEU A 29 10.05 -10.33 13.12
CA LEU A 29 10.35 -9.25 14.06
C LEU A 29 11.71 -9.45 14.78
N GLY A 30 12.10 -10.70 15.00
CA GLY A 30 13.43 -11.02 15.56
C GLY A 30 14.55 -10.61 14.61
N LEU A 31 14.42 -10.99 13.32
CA LEU A 31 15.38 -10.62 12.27
C LEU A 31 15.37 -9.11 11.99
N ALA A 32 14.20 -8.46 12.05
CA ALA A 32 14.07 -7.01 11.98
C ALA A 32 14.89 -6.31 13.08
N GLY A 33 14.90 -6.86 14.31
CA GLY A 33 15.77 -6.36 15.38
C GLY A 33 17.27 -6.44 15.04
N ILE A 34 17.72 -7.53 14.42
CA ILE A 34 19.11 -7.67 13.94
C ILE A 34 19.42 -6.63 12.85
N LEU A 35 18.51 -6.48 11.88
CA LEU A 35 18.62 -5.49 10.82
C LEU A 35 18.76 -4.07 11.39
N VAL A 36 17.87 -3.67 12.30
CA VAL A 36 17.91 -2.35 12.94
C VAL A 36 19.24 -2.14 13.65
N TRP A 37 19.69 -3.12 14.43
CA TRP A 37 20.94 -3.01 15.17
C TRP A 37 22.16 -2.89 14.25
N MET A 38 22.24 -3.72 13.21
CA MET A 38 23.32 -3.64 12.21
C MET A 38 23.24 -2.35 11.38
N ARG A 39 22.04 -1.85 11.10
CA ARG A 39 21.86 -0.59 10.38
C ARG A 39 22.33 0.60 11.20
N PHE A 40 21.99 0.68 12.50
CA PHE A 40 22.53 1.72 13.38
C PHE A 40 24.06 1.69 13.44
N MET A 41 24.67 0.49 13.41
CA MET A 41 26.12 0.38 13.26
C MET A 41 26.59 0.95 11.91
N ALA A 42 25.99 0.52 10.80
CA ALA A 42 26.40 0.92 9.46
C ALA A 42 26.25 2.45 9.21
N THR A 43 25.26 3.09 9.84
CA THR A 43 25.00 4.53 9.74
C THR A 43 25.67 5.36 10.84
N ARG A 44 26.71 4.81 11.49
CA ARG A 44 27.53 5.48 12.53
C ARG A 44 26.77 5.94 13.78
N GLN A 45 25.58 5.39 14.05
CA GLN A 45 24.81 5.69 15.25
C GLN A 45 25.31 4.94 16.49
N LEU A 46 26.13 3.89 16.29
CA LEU A 46 26.75 3.12 17.37
C LEU A 46 28.27 3.27 17.36
N ILE A 47 28.86 3.16 18.55
CA ILE A 47 30.32 3.13 18.71
C ILE A 47 30.88 1.86 18.07
N TRP A 48 31.81 2.03 17.14
CA TRP A 48 32.43 0.92 16.41
C TRP A 48 33.51 0.19 17.21
N ASN A 49 34.40 0.93 17.85
CA ASN A 49 35.52 0.38 18.64
C ASN A 49 35.78 1.27 19.86
N LYS A 50 36.28 0.66 20.94
CA LYS A 50 36.62 1.36 22.18
C LYS A 50 37.89 0.77 22.78
N ASN A 51 39.04 1.37 22.48
CA ASN A 51 40.34 1.02 23.07
C ASN A 51 40.67 -0.49 23.02
N TYR A 52 40.30 -1.17 21.93
CA TYR A 52 40.57 -2.59 21.76
C TYR A 52 41.19 -2.82 20.38
N ASN A 53 42.37 -3.43 20.33
CA ASN A 53 43.08 -3.70 19.08
C ASN A 53 42.62 -5.03 18.49
N VAL A 54 42.13 -5.01 17.25
CA VAL A 54 41.71 -6.21 16.52
C VAL A 54 42.40 -6.29 15.18
N LYS A 55 42.86 -7.50 14.83
CA LYS A 55 43.43 -7.71 13.50
C LYS A 55 42.32 -7.72 12.45
N PRO A 56 42.46 -7.03 11.30
CA PRO A 56 41.47 -7.05 10.23
C PRO A 56 41.00 -8.47 9.83
N ARG A 57 41.91 -9.47 9.85
CA ARG A 57 41.57 -10.89 9.62
C ARG A 57 40.53 -11.46 10.61
N GLU A 58 40.54 -10.99 11.87
CA GLU A 58 39.59 -11.42 12.90
C GLU A 58 38.22 -10.78 12.70
N ILE A 59 38.18 -9.54 12.19
CA ILE A 59 36.93 -8.88 11.76
C ILE A 59 36.34 -9.63 10.55
N SER A 60 37.17 -9.91 9.53
CA SER A 60 36.79 -10.66 8.34
C SER A 60 36.22 -12.04 8.69
N ARG A 61 36.84 -12.77 9.63
CA ARG A 61 36.35 -14.06 10.10
C ARG A 61 35.00 -13.96 10.85
N ALA A 62 34.80 -12.90 11.63
CA ALA A 62 33.53 -12.69 12.34
C ALA A 62 32.39 -12.33 11.37
N GLN A 63 32.67 -11.52 10.34
CA GLN A 63 31.73 -11.27 9.24
C GLN A 63 31.41 -12.56 8.48
N ASP A 64 32.42 -13.38 8.21
CA ASP A 64 32.26 -14.66 7.51
C ASP A 64 31.29 -15.58 8.26
N ARG A 65 31.49 -15.71 9.58
CA ARG A 65 30.59 -16.47 10.46
C ARG A 65 29.15 -15.97 10.42
N LEU A 66 28.94 -14.66 10.48
CA LEU A 66 27.61 -14.06 10.43
C LEU A 66 26.95 -14.28 9.06
N THR A 67 27.66 -13.99 7.97
CA THR A 67 27.13 -14.11 6.61
C THR A 67 26.88 -15.57 6.22
N ASP A 68 27.68 -16.51 6.72
CA ASP A 68 27.44 -17.94 6.58
C ASP A 68 26.14 -18.39 7.25
N LEU A 69 25.89 -17.88 8.46
CA LEU A 69 24.61 -18.14 9.12
C LEU A 69 23.44 -17.54 8.34
N LEU A 70 23.56 -16.31 7.83
CA LEU A 70 22.52 -15.64 7.06
C LEU A 70 22.20 -16.39 5.75
N GLN A 71 23.19 -16.86 4.98
CA GLN A 71 22.92 -17.66 3.76
C GLN A 71 22.23 -19.00 4.07
N ASN A 72 22.56 -19.62 5.21
CA ASN A 72 21.91 -20.87 5.64
C ASN A 72 20.43 -20.63 5.98
N ILE A 73 20.11 -19.52 6.64
CA ILE A 73 18.72 -19.12 6.91
C ILE A 73 18.01 -18.76 5.61
N TYR A 74 18.67 -18.04 4.70
CA TYR A 74 18.12 -17.67 3.38
C TYR A 74 17.66 -18.88 2.57
N THR A 75 18.42 -19.98 2.66
CA THR A 75 18.10 -21.25 2.01
C THR A 75 16.94 -21.98 2.69
N SER A 76 16.96 -22.04 4.03
CA SER A 76 16.01 -22.85 4.80
C SER A 76 14.68 -22.16 5.10
N HIS A 77 14.62 -20.82 5.05
CA HIS A 77 13.44 -20.01 5.40
C HIS A 77 13.17 -18.96 4.31
N PRO A 78 12.53 -19.35 3.18
CA PRO A 78 12.25 -18.46 2.06
C PRO A 78 11.47 -17.19 2.42
N GLN A 79 10.65 -17.23 3.47
CA GLN A 79 9.85 -16.11 3.95
C GLN A 79 10.66 -14.96 4.57
N TYR A 80 11.96 -15.14 4.84
CA TYR A 80 12.82 -14.12 5.44
C TYR A 80 13.86 -13.54 4.48
N ARG A 81 13.80 -13.92 3.19
CA ARG A 81 14.86 -13.61 2.22
C ARG A 81 15.08 -12.12 2.05
N GLU A 82 14.02 -11.34 1.97
CA GLU A 82 14.12 -9.88 1.87
C GLU A 82 14.86 -9.28 3.07
N VAL A 83 14.40 -9.59 4.30
CA VAL A 83 15.03 -9.06 5.53
C VAL A 83 16.49 -9.53 5.65
N LEU A 84 16.80 -10.77 5.28
CA LEU A 84 18.17 -11.29 5.29
C LEU A 84 19.06 -10.57 4.27
N ARG A 85 18.58 -10.29 3.05
CA ARG A 85 19.31 -9.47 2.06
C ARG A 85 19.58 -8.07 2.61
N MET A 86 18.61 -7.48 3.31
CA MET A 86 18.78 -6.18 3.98
C MET A 86 19.81 -6.23 5.13
N ILE A 87 19.86 -7.31 5.91
CA ILE A 87 20.92 -7.47 6.93
C ILE A 87 22.28 -7.59 6.25
N MET A 88 22.39 -8.43 5.22
CA MET A 88 23.63 -8.64 4.49
C MET A 88 24.15 -7.35 3.83
N SER A 89 23.28 -6.44 3.39
CA SER A 89 23.71 -5.15 2.83
C SER A 89 24.35 -4.20 3.85
N THR A 90 24.20 -4.47 5.15
CA THR A 90 24.83 -3.69 6.25
C THR A 90 26.17 -4.25 6.71
N VAL A 91 26.60 -5.40 6.19
CA VAL A 91 27.84 -6.08 6.60
C VAL A 91 28.70 -6.43 5.39
N GLY A 92 30.02 -6.40 5.54
CA GLY A 92 30.93 -6.89 4.52
C GLY A 92 30.82 -8.41 4.36
N ARG A 93 31.25 -8.91 3.18
CA ARG A 93 31.24 -10.34 2.84
C ARG A 93 31.93 -11.24 3.87
N GLY A 94 33.06 -10.76 4.41
CA GLY A 94 33.94 -11.58 5.22
C GLY A 94 34.69 -12.64 4.41
N GLY A 95 35.51 -13.42 5.11
CA GLY A 95 36.29 -14.52 4.55
C GLY A 95 37.40 -14.99 5.49
N GLU A 96 37.87 -16.21 5.27
CA GLU A 96 39.02 -16.80 5.96
C GLU A 96 40.36 -16.39 5.32
N GLY A 97 41.46 -16.46 6.10
CA GLY A 97 42.82 -16.25 5.60
C GLY A 97 43.26 -14.78 5.43
N ASP A 98 43.90 -14.47 4.29
CA ASP A 98 44.64 -13.22 4.04
C ASP A 98 43.77 -12.02 3.66
N VAL A 99 42.46 -12.18 3.38
CA VAL A 99 41.60 -11.10 2.86
C VAL A 99 41.63 -9.84 3.74
N GLY A 100 41.46 -9.99 5.05
CA GLY A 100 41.62 -8.85 5.98
C GLY A 100 43.07 -8.43 6.16
N GLN A 101 44.02 -9.37 6.12
CA GLN A 101 45.45 -9.08 6.29
C GLN A 101 46.01 -8.21 5.16
N ARG A 102 45.46 -8.31 3.94
CA ARG A 102 45.79 -7.47 2.79
C ARG A 102 45.69 -5.98 3.07
N ILE A 103 44.74 -5.56 3.92
CA ILE A 103 44.63 -4.15 4.34
C ILE A 103 45.94 -3.65 4.96
N ARG A 104 46.61 -4.47 5.77
CA ARG A 104 47.87 -4.11 6.43
C ARG A 104 49.08 -4.23 5.50
N ASP A 105 49.08 -5.25 4.66
CA ASP A 105 50.25 -5.53 3.83
C ASP A 105 50.32 -4.57 2.64
N GLU A 106 49.19 -4.28 1.99
CA GLU A 106 49.13 -3.42 0.81
C GLU A 106 49.38 -1.94 1.14
N ILE A 107 48.95 -1.43 2.30
CA ILE A 107 49.28 -0.05 2.70
C ILE A 107 50.78 0.15 2.92
N LEU A 108 51.47 -0.87 3.44
CA LEU A 108 52.93 -0.87 3.59
C LEU A 108 53.65 -0.93 2.24
N VAL A 109 53.08 -1.65 1.26
CA VAL A 109 53.60 -1.70 -0.11
C VAL A 109 53.40 -0.34 -0.78
N LEU A 110 52.20 0.25 -0.67
CA LEU A 110 51.86 1.56 -1.21
C LEU A 110 52.81 2.66 -0.69
N GLN A 111 53.05 2.70 0.63
CA GLN A 111 53.96 3.67 1.24
C GLN A 111 55.41 3.52 0.74
N ARG A 112 55.87 2.27 0.58
CA ARG A 112 57.24 1.97 0.11
C ARG A 112 57.43 2.26 -1.37
N HIS A 113 56.48 1.88 -2.21
CA HIS A 113 56.53 2.11 -3.66
C HIS A 113 56.53 3.59 -4.00
N ASN A 114 55.80 4.39 -3.24
CA ASN A 114 55.61 5.81 -3.52
C ASN A 114 56.48 6.73 -2.67
N ASP A 115 57.32 6.21 -1.76
CA ASP A 115 58.15 7.02 -0.85
C ASP A 115 57.32 8.08 -0.08
N CYS A 116 56.13 7.67 0.40
CA CYS A 116 55.18 8.55 1.10
C CYS A 116 54.98 8.15 2.57
N LYS A 117 55.99 7.48 3.16
CA LYS A 117 55.96 7.12 4.58
C LYS A 117 56.14 8.36 5.47
N GLY A 118 55.27 8.52 6.46
CA GLY A 118 55.30 9.64 7.42
C GLY A 118 54.01 10.46 7.39
N GLY A 119 53.89 11.42 8.31
CA GLY A 119 52.71 12.29 8.44
C GLY A 119 51.39 11.50 8.45
N MET A 120 50.43 11.96 7.65
CA MET A 120 49.10 11.37 7.54
C MET A 120 49.13 9.90 7.15
N MET A 121 50.00 9.51 6.20
CA MET A 121 50.05 8.13 5.71
C MET A 121 50.48 7.15 6.80
N GLU A 122 51.46 7.51 7.62
CA GLU A 122 51.89 6.68 8.75
C GLU A 122 50.80 6.62 9.83
N GLU A 123 50.17 7.75 10.16
CA GLU A 123 49.06 7.79 11.12
C GLU A 123 47.88 6.93 10.66
N TRP A 124 47.51 7.00 9.38
CA TRP A 124 46.46 6.17 8.80
C TRP A 124 46.84 4.68 8.80
N HIS A 125 48.09 4.35 8.49
CA HIS A 125 48.60 2.97 8.62
C HIS A 125 48.50 2.46 10.06
N GLN A 126 48.88 3.25 11.07
CA GLN A 126 48.73 2.87 12.48
C GLN A 126 47.26 2.69 12.88
N LYS A 127 46.37 3.53 12.35
CA LYS A 127 44.92 3.40 12.51
C LYS A 127 44.42 2.08 11.92
N LEU A 128 44.74 1.78 10.66
CA LEU A 128 44.35 0.53 9.97
C LEU A 128 44.90 -0.72 10.68
N HIS A 129 46.12 -0.61 11.21
CA HIS A 129 46.73 -1.68 11.98
C HIS A 129 46.05 -1.88 13.33
N ASN A 130 45.53 -0.83 13.97
CA ASN A 130 44.80 -0.98 15.23
C ASN A 130 43.35 -1.42 15.02
N ASN A 131 42.61 -0.68 14.20
CA ASN A 131 41.21 -0.92 13.87
C ASN A 131 40.88 -0.35 12.48
N THR A 132 40.67 -1.23 11.50
CA THR A 132 40.11 -0.84 10.21
C THR A 132 38.59 -0.66 10.30
N SER A 133 38.03 0.25 9.51
CA SER A 133 36.61 0.62 9.51
C SER A 133 36.14 1.09 8.13
N PRO A 134 34.82 1.17 7.88
CA PRO A 134 34.29 1.73 6.64
C PRO A 134 34.80 3.15 6.32
N ASP A 135 35.11 3.98 7.33
CA ASP A 135 35.69 5.32 7.13
C ASP A 135 37.02 5.27 6.33
N ASP A 136 37.75 4.16 6.32
CA ASP A 136 39.00 4.01 5.56
C ASP A 136 38.77 4.05 4.03
N VAL A 137 37.61 3.58 3.56
CA VAL A 137 37.23 3.66 2.15
C VAL A 137 37.11 5.13 1.74
N VAL A 138 36.44 5.94 2.56
CA VAL A 138 36.25 7.37 2.30
C VAL A 138 37.58 8.13 2.42
N ILE A 139 38.41 7.81 3.42
CA ILE A 139 39.75 8.41 3.56
C ILE A 139 40.58 8.14 2.30
N CYS A 140 40.57 6.91 1.79
CA CYS A 140 41.26 6.55 0.55
C CYS A 140 40.71 7.34 -0.66
N GLN A 141 39.37 7.52 -0.75
CA GLN A 141 38.74 8.26 -1.85
C GLN A 141 39.13 9.74 -1.81
N ALA A 142 39.10 10.36 -0.63
CA ALA A 142 39.50 11.74 -0.45
C ALA A 142 40.96 11.97 -0.85
N LEU A 143 41.86 11.01 -0.60
CA LEU A 143 43.24 11.06 -1.09
C LEU A 143 43.33 10.98 -2.61
N ILE A 144 42.52 10.13 -3.26
CA ILE A 144 42.44 10.04 -4.72
C ILE A 144 41.93 11.37 -5.30
N ASP A 145 40.81 11.89 -4.80
CA ASP A 145 40.20 13.14 -5.25
C ASP A 145 41.16 14.33 -5.09
N HIS A 146 41.90 14.37 -3.97
CA HIS A 146 42.95 15.33 -3.71
C HIS A 146 44.05 15.29 -4.79
N ILE A 147 44.55 14.09 -5.12
CA ILE A 147 45.62 13.94 -6.12
C ILE A 147 45.12 14.23 -7.54
N GLU A 148 43.88 13.85 -7.87
CA GLU A 148 43.25 14.11 -9.17
C GLU A 148 43.03 15.61 -9.40
N SER A 149 42.69 16.35 -8.34
CA SER A 149 42.51 17.81 -8.34
C SER A 149 43.80 18.63 -8.26
N ASP A 150 44.94 18.06 -8.68
CA ASP A 150 46.28 18.67 -8.58
C ASP A 150 46.67 19.08 -7.14
N PHE A 151 46.36 18.20 -6.18
CA PHE A 151 46.68 18.33 -4.75
C PHE A 151 45.92 19.48 -4.06
N ASP A 152 44.65 19.70 -4.42
CA ASP A 152 43.78 20.68 -3.75
C ASP A 152 43.29 20.15 -2.40
N MET A 153 43.69 20.84 -1.31
CA MET A 153 43.26 20.51 0.05
C MET A 153 41.78 20.82 0.31
N GLY A 154 41.20 21.77 -0.43
CA GLY A 154 39.77 22.05 -0.37
C GLY A 154 38.93 20.86 -0.85
N VAL A 155 39.37 20.20 -1.92
CA VAL A 155 38.72 18.97 -2.44
C VAL A 155 38.86 17.81 -1.46
N TYR A 156 40.04 17.64 -0.84
CA TYR A 156 40.25 16.63 0.21
C TYR A 156 39.24 16.76 1.36
N TRP A 157 39.16 17.97 1.95
CA TRP A 157 38.27 18.22 3.07
C TRP A 157 36.80 18.20 2.66
N LYS A 158 36.47 18.63 1.44
CA LYS A 158 35.11 18.50 0.91
C LYS A 158 34.71 17.03 0.80
N SER A 159 35.54 16.18 0.18
CA SER A 159 35.28 14.75 0.02
C SER A 159 35.05 14.04 1.36
N LEU A 160 35.85 14.37 2.38
CA LEU A 160 35.65 13.85 3.73
C LEU A 160 34.36 14.35 4.40
N ASN A 161 34.10 15.66 4.36
CA ASN A 161 32.94 16.28 5.03
C ASN A 161 31.61 15.87 4.39
N ASP A 162 31.54 15.78 3.06
CA ASP A 162 30.37 15.31 2.31
C ASP A 162 30.00 13.87 2.70
N ASN A 163 30.98 13.10 3.19
CA ASN A 163 30.82 11.74 3.70
C ASN A 163 30.83 11.66 5.25
N GLY A 164 30.63 12.78 5.94
CA GLY A 164 30.48 12.84 7.41
C GLY A 164 31.75 12.55 8.22
N ILE A 165 32.94 12.66 7.63
CA ILE A 165 34.23 12.55 8.34
C ILE A 165 34.78 13.95 8.56
N THR A 166 34.63 14.45 9.78
CA THR A 166 35.19 15.75 10.18
C THR A 166 36.62 15.61 10.72
N LYS A 167 37.29 16.74 10.95
CA LYS A 167 38.60 16.75 11.62
C LYS A 167 38.52 16.13 13.02
N GLU A 168 37.47 16.41 13.78
CA GLU A 168 37.22 15.82 15.09
C GLU A 168 37.05 14.31 15.00
N ARG A 169 36.39 13.81 13.93
CA ARG A 169 36.25 12.38 13.68
C ARG A 169 37.60 11.71 13.44
N LEU A 170 38.47 12.30 12.61
CA LEU A 170 39.82 11.78 12.36
C LEU A 170 40.67 11.70 13.64
N LEU A 171 40.52 12.69 14.53
CA LEU A 171 41.19 12.73 15.83
C LEU A 171 40.59 11.75 16.86
N SER A 172 39.32 11.37 16.69
CA SER A 172 38.59 10.53 17.65
C SER A 172 38.94 9.04 17.61
N TYR A 173 39.64 8.58 16.57
CA TYR A 173 40.07 7.19 16.48
C TYR A 173 41.07 6.84 17.60
N ASP A 174 41.06 5.60 18.08
CA ASP A 174 42.04 5.09 19.08
C ASP A 174 43.51 5.41 18.68
N ARG A 175 43.77 5.42 17.36
CA ARG A 175 44.99 5.97 16.74
C ARG A 175 44.55 7.07 15.78
N GLY A 176 44.53 8.30 16.29
CA GLY A 176 44.05 9.48 15.56
C GLY A 176 44.93 9.84 14.36
N ILE A 177 44.30 10.42 13.34
CA ILE A 177 44.97 11.03 12.19
C ILE A 177 44.99 12.55 12.45
N HIS A 178 46.19 13.09 12.65
CA HIS A 178 46.46 14.48 13.04
C HIS A 178 46.96 15.33 11.88
N SER A 179 47.70 14.71 10.97
CA SER A 179 48.41 15.37 9.88
C SER A 179 47.54 15.41 8.62
N GLU A 180 47.72 16.43 7.79
CA GLU A 180 47.17 16.50 6.44
C GLU A 180 48.06 15.71 5.45
N PRO A 181 47.50 15.20 4.32
CA PRO A 181 48.30 14.59 3.27
C PRO A 181 49.34 15.57 2.72
N SER A 182 50.58 15.10 2.55
CA SER A 182 51.67 15.88 1.98
C SER A 182 52.42 14.99 0.99
N PHE A 183 52.11 15.16 -0.30
CA PHE A 183 52.67 14.37 -1.40
C PHE A 183 53.44 15.26 -2.36
N ARG A 184 54.43 14.68 -3.04
CA ARG A 184 55.19 15.36 -4.10
C ARG A 184 54.52 15.12 -5.45
N ARG A 185 54.60 16.11 -6.35
CA ARG A 185 53.96 16.03 -7.68
C ARG A 185 54.48 14.87 -8.54
N ASP A 186 55.75 14.49 -8.38
CA ASP A 186 56.37 13.33 -9.05
C ASP A 186 55.78 11.98 -8.61
N GLN A 187 55.12 11.92 -7.45
CA GLN A 187 54.49 10.70 -6.92
C GLN A 187 53.07 10.48 -7.48
N ARG A 188 52.51 11.44 -8.23
CA ARG A 188 51.09 11.47 -8.64
C ARG A 188 50.62 10.15 -9.27
N ASP A 189 51.26 9.71 -10.35
CA ASP A 189 50.81 8.55 -11.12
C ASP A 189 50.95 7.24 -10.33
N GLY A 190 52.04 7.12 -9.56
CA GLY A 190 52.28 5.98 -8.67
C GLY A 190 51.24 5.89 -7.55
N LEU A 191 50.96 7.03 -6.89
CA LEU A 191 49.97 7.11 -5.82
C LEU A 191 48.56 6.81 -6.34
N LEU A 192 48.16 7.37 -7.48
CA LEU A 192 46.84 7.09 -8.06
C LEU A 192 46.69 5.61 -8.40
N ARG A 193 47.69 4.99 -9.02
CA ARG A 193 47.67 3.55 -9.33
C ARG A 193 47.53 2.70 -8.06
N ASP A 194 48.38 2.97 -7.06
CA ASP A 194 48.44 2.13 -5.86
C ASP A 194 47.28 2.40 -4.90
N LEU A 195 46.80 3.64 -4.75
CA LEU A 195 45.60 3.98 -3.98
C LEU A 195 44.33 3.41 -4.60
N ARG A 196 44.18 3.44 -5.94
CA ARG A 196 43.04 2.79 -6.63
C ARG A 196 43.05 1.28 -6.42
N ASN A 197 44.22 0.64 -6.43
CA ASN A 197 44.33 -0.78 -6.09
C ASN A 197 43.98 -1.04 -4.62
N TYR A 198 44.49 -0.21 -3.71
CA TYR A 198 44.22 -0.34 -2.28
C TYR A 198 42.74 -0.09 -1.93
N MET A 199 42.09 0.83 -2.65
CA MET A 199 40.65 1.08 -2.56
C MET A 199 39.84 -0.19 -2.79
N ARG A 200 40.17 -0.99 -3.81
CA ARG A 200 39.49 -2.28 -4.07
C ARG A 200 39.59 -3.21 -2.87
N THR A 201 40.76 -3.29 -2.25
CA THR A 201 40.98 -4.12 -1.05
C THR A 201 40.16 -3.64 0.15
N LEU A 202 40.12 -2.33 0.40
CA LEU A 202 39.29 -1.76 1.47
C LEU A 202 37.80 -2.02 1.24
N LYS A 203 37.32 -1.80 0.01
CA LYS A 203 35.93 -2.06 -0.37
C LYS A 203 35.57 -3.55 -0.26
N ALA A 204 36.44 -4.46 -0.67
CA ALA A 204 36.20 -5.90 -0.55
C ALA A 204 35.97 -6.38 0.90
N VAL A 205 36.52 -5.68 1.90
CA VAL A 205 36.37 -6.02 3.32
C VAL A 205 35.21 -5.26 3.97
N HIS A 206 35.04 -3.97 3.66
CA HIS A 206 34.09 -3.10 4.36
C HIS A 206 32.78 -2.85 3.61
N SER A 207 32.73 -3.08 2.31
CA SER A 207 31.54 -2.88 1.48
C SER A 207 30.97 -4.23 1.04
N GLY A 208 29.80 -4.58 1.56
CA GLY A 208 29.03 -5.74 1.07
C GLY A 208 28.48 -5.53 -0.34
N ALA A 209 28.29 -4.28 -0.77
CA ALA A 209 27.62 -3.94 -2.03
C ALA A 209 28.57 -3.43 -3.13
N ASP A 210 29.88 -3.63 -3.00
CA ASP A 210 30.82 -3.22 -4.05
C ASP A 210 30.75 -4.14 -5.28
N LEU A 211 30.37 -3.56 -6.42
CA LEU A 211 30.08 -4.30 -7.65
C LEU A 211 31.31 -4.98 -8.24
N GLU A 212 32.44 -4.28 -8.36
CA GLU A 212 33.68 -4.83 -8.92
C GLU A 212 34.17 -6.01 -8.09
N SER A 213 34.16 -5.88 -6.76
CA SER A 213 34.53 -6.96 -5.84
C SER A 213 33.58 -8.16 -5.94
N ALA A 214 32.26 -7.92 -5.99
CA ALA A 214 31.29 -8.99 -6.07
C ALA A 214 31.38 -9.78 -7.39
N ILE A 215 31.53 -9.09 -8.52
CA ILE A 215 31.75 -9.72 -9.83
C ILE A 215 33.04 -10.52 -9.82
N THR A 216 34.15 -9.94 -9.36
CA THR A 216 35.47 -10.60 -9.30
C THR A 216 35.42 -11.88 -8.44
N ASN A 217 34.71 -11.84 -7.31
CA ASN A 217 34.54 -13.02 -6.46
C ASN A 217 33.77 -14.15 -7.15
N CYS A 218 32.74 -13.83 -7.94
CA CYS A 218 31.94 -14.81 -8.68
C CYS A 218 32.65 -15.34 -9.93
N MET A 219 33.33 -14.47 -10.67
CA MET A 219 34.08 -14.80 -11.89
C MET A 219 35.41 -15.49 -11.61
N GLY A 220 35.90 -15.42 -10.38
CA GLY A 220 37.19 -15.95 -10.01
C GLY A 220 38.33 -15.05 -10.47
N TYR A 221 39.48 -15.20 -9.83
CA TYR A 221 40.69 -14.46 -10.19
C TYR A 221 41.94 -15.26 -9.81
N LYS A 222 43.03 -14.92 -10.49
CA LYS A 222 44.39 -15.39 -10.19
C LYS A 222 45.25 -14.16 -9.96
N SER A 223 45.99 -14.13 -8.84
CA SER A 223 47.02 -13.12 -8.65
C SER A 223 48.39 -13.70 -8.97
N GLU A 224 49.01 -13.19 -10.04
CA GLU A 224 50.31 -13.66 -10.57
C GLU A 224 51.45 -12.62 -10.40
N GLY A 225 51.39 -11.75 -9.37
CA GLY A 225 52.37 -10.68 -9.14
C GLY A 225 53.49 -10.99 -8.12
N GLN A 226 54.55 -10.18 -8.07
CA GLN A 226 55.53 -10.19 -6.98
C GLN A 226 54.97 -9.43 -5.76
N GLY A 227 54.77 -10.14 -4.64
CA GLY A 227 54.23 -9.62 -3.38
C GLY A 227 53.62 -10.73 -2.52
N PHE A 228 52.95 -10.38 -1.41
CA PHE A 228 52.27 -11.35 -0.54
C PHE A 228 51.08 -12.07 -1.21
N MET A 229 50.69 -11.67 -2.42
CA MET A 229 49.58 -12.25 -3.20
C MET A 229 49.98 -13.41 -4.14
N VAL A 230 51.21 -13.90 -4.08
CA VAL A 230 51.64 -15.06 -4.89
C VAL A 230 50.82 -16.29 -4.48
N GLY A 231 49.99 -16.82 -5.39
CA GLY A 231 49.36 -18.13 -5.26
C GLY A 231 47.89 -18.17 -4.80
N VAL A 232 47.22 -17.02 -4.64
CA VAL A 232 45.75 -17.02 -4.39
C VAL A 232 45.01 -17.28 -5.70
N HIS A 233 44.29 -18.40 -5.74
CA HIS A 233 43.45 -18.79 -6.87
C HIS A 233 42.01 -19.01 -6.39
N VAL A 234 41.11 -18.13 -6.82
CA VAL A 234 39.66 -18.29 -6.65
C VAL A 234 39.10 -18.77 -7.98
N ASN A 235 38.48 -19.94 -7.99
CA ASN A 235 37.81 -20.46 -9.18
C ASN A 235 36.49 -19.70 -9.44
N PRO A 236 36.11 -19.52 -10.71
CA PRO A 236 34.76 -19.08 -11.05
C PRO A 236 33.70 -19.99 -10.42
N ILE A 237 32.55 -19.43 -10.04
CA ILE A 237 31.41 -20.22 -9.54
C ILE A 237 30.94 -21.18 -10.64
N SER A 238 30.67 -22.42 -10.26
CA SER A 238 30.18 -23.43 -11.21
C SER A 238 28.71 -23.19 -11.57
N GLY A 239 28.34 -23.46 -12.83
CA GLY A 239 26.94 -23.37 -13.28
C GLY A 239 26.43 -21.96 -13.59
N LEU A 240 27.32 -20.97 -13.76
CA LEU A 240 26.94 -19.66 -14.31
C LEU A 240 26.44 -19.81 -15.76
N PRO A 241 25.40 -19.05 -16.18
CA PRO A 241 24.93 -19.05 -17.56
C PRO A 241 26.03 -18.67 -18.55
N SER A 242 26.00 -19.23 -19.76
CA SER A 242 27.10 -19.12 -20.74
C SER A 242 27.39 -17.69 -21.23
N GLY A 243 26.43 -16.76 -21.13
CA GLY A 243 26.60 -15.34 -21.47
C GLY A 243 26.74 -14.41 -20.25
N PHE A 244 26.64 -14.95 -19.03
CA PHE A 244 26.69 -14.16 -17.81
C PHE A 244 28.04 -13.44 -17.59
N PRO A 245 29.20 -14.05 -17.89
CA PRO A 245 30.49 -13.36 -17.81
C PRO A 245 30.58 -12.11 -18.67
N ASP A 246 30.14 -12.21 -19.93
CA ASP A 246 30.18 -11.10 -20.89
C ASP A 246 29.23 -9.98 -20.45
N LEU A 247 28.08 -10.34 -19.90
CA LEU A 247 27.11 -9.39 -19.34
C LEU A 247 27.66 -8.64 -18.12
N LEU A 248 28.34 -9.33 -17.20
CA LEU A 248 28.98 -8.70 -16.05
C LEU A 248 30.14 -7.79 -16.47
N GLN A 249 30.89 -8.19 -17.50
CA GLN A 249 31.95 -7.36 -18.08
C GLN A 249 31.37 -6.10 -18.72
N PHE A 250 30.28 -6.22 -19.50
CA PHE A 250 29.53 -5.09 -20.04
C PHE A 250 29.10 -4.13 -18.94
N VAL A 251 28.50 -4.63 -17.86
CA VAL A 251 28.08 -3.80 -16.71
C VAL A 251 29.26 -3.03 -16.11
N LEU A 252 30.43 -3.66 -15.94
CA LEU A 252 31.62 -2.98 -15.41
C LEU A 252 32.14 -1.89 -16.33
N GLU A 253 32.14 -2.12 -17.64
CA GLU A 253 32.62 -1.15 -18.64
C GLU A 253 31.73 0.09 -18.72
N HIS A 254 30.43 -0.04 -18.44
CA HIS A 254 29.45 1.02 -18.60
C HIS A 254 29.00 1.64 -17.25
N VAL A 255 29.55 1.20 -16.12
CA VAL A 255 29.11 1.67 -14.78
C VAL A 255 29.33 3.16 -14.57
N GLU A 256 30.26 3.79 -15.30
CA GLU A 256 30.57 5.23 -15.24
C GLU A 256 29.90 6.04 -16.36
N ASP A 257 29.13 5.40 -17.24
CA ASP A 257 28.50 6.09 -18.37
C ASP A 257 27.44 7.09 -17.92
N LYS A 258 27.35 8.20 -18.67
CA LYS A 258 26.33 9.23 -18.47
C LYS A 258 24.94 8.76 -18.91
N ASN A 259 24.86 8.10 -20.06
CA ASN A 259 23.62 7.50 -20.53
C ASN A 259 23.44 6.14 -19.85
N VAL A 260 22.52 6.09 -18.90
CA VAL A 260 22.36 4.93 -18.01
C VAL A 260 21.40 3.87 -18.56
N GLU A 261 20.72 4.10 -19.68
CA GLU A 261 19.66 3.21 -20.17
C GLU A 261 20.16 1.79 -20.45
N ALA A 262 21.22 1.65 -21.25
CA ALA A 262 21.81 0.35 -21.56
C ALA A 262 22.45 -0.32 -20.32
N LEU A 263 23.03 0.47 -19.41
CA LEU A 263 23.55 -0.03 -18.14
C LEU A 263 22.43 -0.61 -17.28
N LEU A 264 21.28 0.05 -17.19
CA LEU A 264 20.14 -0.42 -16.39
C LEU A 264 19.57 -1.72 -16.94
N GLU A 265 19.42 -1.82 -18.25
CA GLU A 265 18.99 -3.06 -18.91
C GLU A 265 19.96 -4.20 -18.61
N GLY A 266 21.28 -3.98 -18.77
CA GLY A 266 22.30 -4.98 -18.45
C GLY A 266 22.34 -5.38 -16.98
N LEU A 267 22.14 -4.42 -16.05
CA LEU A 267 22.05 -4.71 -14.62
C LEU A 267 20.83 -5.60 -14.29
N LEU A 268 19.67 -5.31 -14.88
CA LEU A 268 18.46 -6.11 -14.66
C LEU A 268 18.56 -7.49 -15.28
N GLU A 269 19.07 -7.60 -16.50
CA GLU A 269 19.34 -8.89 -17.15
C GLU A 269 20.28 -9.73 -16.26
N ALA A 270 21.33 -9.12 -15.70
CA ALA A 270 22.23 -9.83 -14.79
C ALA A 270 21.50 -10.32 -13.54
N ARG A 271 20.60 -9.50 -12.96
CA ARG A 271 19.81 -9.92 -11.79
C ARG A 271 18.79 -11.01 -12.13
N GLN A 272 18.18 -10.97 -13.30
CA GLN A 272 17.26 -12.01 -13.78
C GLN A 272 17.98 -13.35 -13.94
N GLU A 273 19.13 -13.37 -14.62
CA GLU A 273 19.96 -14.56 -14.83
C GLU A 273 20.53 -15.13 -13.52
N LEU A 274 20.83 -14.26 -12.56
CA LEU A 274 21.31 -14.65 -11.23
C LEU A 274 20.21 -15.28 -10.36
N ARG A 275 18.95 -14.85 -10.53
CA ARG A 275 17.85 -15.22 -9.63
C ARG A 275 17.63 -16.73 -9.48
N PRO A 276 17.61 -17.57 -10.54
CA PRO A 276 17.51 -19.02 -10.38
C PRO A 276 18.65 -19.62 -9.52
N LEU A 277 19.85 -19.06 -9.60
CA LEU A 277 21.01 -19.54 -8.85
C LEU A 277 20.89 -19.22 -7.35
N LEU A 278 20.28 -18.09 -6.99
CA LEU A 278 20.01 -17.74 -5.59
C LEU A 278 19.09 -18.76 -4.89
N PHE A 279 18.29 -19.52 -5.66
CA PHE A 279 17.37 -20.51 -5.10
C PHE A 279 17.88 -21.95 -5.18
N LYS A 280 18.76 -22.24 -6.14
CA LYS A 280 19.17 -23.62 -6.48
C LYS A 280 20.63 -23.93 -6.19
N SER A 281 21.49 -22.91 -6.15
CA SER A 281 22.93 -23.13 -6.04
C SER A 281 23.30 -23.75 -4.69
N LYS A 282 24.15 -24.77 -4.74
CA LYS A 282 24.84 -25.34 -3.57
C LYS A 282 26.29 -24.87 -3.46
N ASP A 283 26.76 -24.13 -4.46
CA ASP A 283 28.13 -23.65 -4.58
C ASP A 283 28.16 -22.15 -4.33
N ARG A 284 28.92 -21.73 -3.30
CA ARG A 284 29.23 -20.31 -2.98
C ARG A 284 28.02 -19.35 -3.01
N LEU A 285 26.87 -19.76 -2.45
CA LEU A 285 25.64 -18.96 -2.41
C LEU A 285 25.84 -17.56 -1.82
N LYS A 286 26.64 -17.43 -0.75
CA LYS A 286 27.05 -16.13 -0.19
C LYS A 286 27.56 -15.16 -1.24
N ASP A 287 28.39 -15.61 -2.18
CA ASP A 287 28.97 -14.76 -3.22
C ASP A 287 27.91 -14.28 -4.21
N LEU A 288 26.98 -15.17 -4.58
CA LEU A 288 25.84 -14.84 -5.42
C LEU A 288 24.90 -13.83 -4.74
N LEU A 289 24.67 -13.97 -3.43
CA LEU A 289 23.86 -13.02 -2.66
C LEU A 289 24.48 -11.62 -2.61
N PHE A 290 25.79 -11.53 -2.39
CA PHE A 290 26.49 -10.25 -2.43
C PHE A 290 26.54 -9.64 -3.84
N LEU A 291 26.65 -10.46 -4.89
CA LEU A 291 26.51 -9.99 -6.27
C LEU A 291 25.12 -9.39 -6.53
N ASP A 292 24.04 -10.06 -6.10
CA ASP A 292 22.69 -9.53 -6.26
C ASP A 292 22.48 -8.21 -5.48
N ILE A 293 23.00 -8.11 -4.25
CA ILE A 293 22.95 -6.86 -3.46
C ILE A 293 23.74 -5.74 -4.15
N ALA A 294 24.90 -6.04 -4.72
CA ALA A 294 25.72 -5.05 -5.42
C ALA A 294 25.06 -4.58 -6.72
N LEU A 295 24.45 -5.49 -7.50
CA LEU A 295 23.68 -5.16 -8.70
C LEU A 295 22.48 -4.26 -8.35
N ASP A 296 21.70 -4.64 -7.32
CA ASP A 296 20.55 -3.86 -6.82
C ASP A 296 20.94 -2.43 -6.40
N SER A 297 22.03 -2.31 -5.62
CA SER A 297 22.57 -1.00 -5.22
C SER A 297 23.02 -0.17 -6.43
N THR A 298 23.60 -0.81 -7.44
CA THR A 298 24.08 -0.13 -8.65
C THR A 298 22.92 0.41 -9.47
N VAL A 299 21.82 -0.34 -9.60
CA VAL A 299 20.59 0.13 -10.28
C VAL A 299 20.10 1.44 -9.68
N ARG A 300 20.00 1.52 -8.34
CA ARG A 300 19.60 2.77 -7.66
C ARG A 300 20.51 3.94 -8.06
N THR A 301 21.82 3.77 -7.95
CA THR A 301 22.79 4.84 -8.27
C THR A 301 22.77 5.23 -9.75
N ALA A 302 22.54 4.28 -10.66
CA ALA A 302 22.41 4.56 -12.08
C ALA A 302 21.16 5.42 -12.37
N ILE A 303 20.02 5.10 -11.76
CA ILE A 303 18.78 5.89 -11.92
C ILE A 303 18.92 7.31 -11.38
N GLU A 304 19.52 7.46 -10.21
CA GLU A 304 19.75 8.78 -9.60
C GLU A 304 20.62 9.68 -10.50
N ARG A 305 21.66 9.11 -11.14
CA ARG A 305 22.47 9.82 -12.15
C ARG A 305 21.69 10.15 -13.41
N GLY A 306 20.79 9.27 -13.84
CA GLY A 306 19.95 9.46 -15.03
C GLY A 306 18.87 10.54 -14.90
N TYR A 307 18.62 11.09 -13.71
CA TYR A 307 17.51 12.04 -13.50
C TYR A 307 17.59 13.33 -14.32
N GLU A 308 18.80 13.83 -14.57
CA GLU A 308 18.99 15.03 -15.38
C GLU A 308 18.50 14.81 -16.82
N GLU A 309 18.80 13.65 -17.41
CA GLU A 309 18.34 13.31 -18.76
C GLU A 309 16.82 13.19 -18.85
N LEU A 310 16.18 12.80 -17.75
CA LEU A 310 14.73 12.61 -17.69
C LEU A 310 13.94 13.91 -17.48
N ASN A 311 14.58 15.06 -17.29
CA ASN A 311 13.89 16.32 -16.99
C ASN A 311 13.00 16.81 -18.15
N ASN A 312 13.42 16.55 -19.39
CA ASN A 312 12.69 16.93 -20.61
C ASN A 312 12.37 15.72 -21.51
N ALA A 313 12.38 14.52 -20.93
CA ALA A 313 12.17 13.29 -21.68
C ALA A 313 10.70 13.10 -22.07
N PRO A 314 10.42 12.45 -23.22
CA PRO A 314 9.06 12.10 -23.60
C PRO A 314 8.45 11.07 -22.61
N PRO A 315 7.12 11.01 -22.49
CA PRO A 315 6.45 10.12 -21.54
C PRO A 315 6.88 8.66 -21.66
N GLU A 316 7.11 8.18 -22.88
CA GLU A 316 7.54 6.80 -23.16
C GLU A 316 8.87 6.47 -22.50
N LYS A 317 9.83 7.42 -22.49
CA LYS A 317 11.13 7.20 -21.84
C LYS A 317 10.96 7.14 -20.32
N ILE A 318 10.11 7.99 -19.74
CA ILE A 318 9.82 7.94 -18.30
C ILE A 318 9.12 6.64 -17.92
N MET A 319 8.14 6.18 -18.72
CA MET A 319 7.46 4.89 -18.53
C MET A 319 8.42 3.70 -18.64
N HIS A 320 9.39 3.73 -19.56
CA HIS A 320 10.43 2.71 -19.67
C HIS A 320 11.28 2.64 -18.41
N PHE A 321 11.77 3.78 -17.92
CA PHE A 321 12.54 3.84 -16.68
C PHE A 321 11.72 3.38 -15.47
N ILE A 322 10.43 3.73 -15.40
CA ILE A 322 9.51 3.21 -14.37
C ILE A 322 9.44 1.68 -14.42
N ALA A 323 9.31 1.07 -15.61
CA ALA A 323 9.28 -0.38 -15.77
C ALA A 323 10.59 -1.03 -15.29
N LEU A 324 11.76 -0.48 -15.67
CA LEU A 324 13.06 -0.98 -15.23
C LEU A 324 13.22 -0.92 -13.69
N VAL A 325 12.86 0.21 -13.06
CA VAL A 325 12.96 0.35 -11.61
C VAL A 325 11.97 -0.55 -10.87
N LEU A 326 10.76 -0.70 -11.41
CA LEU A 326 9.74 -1.58 -10.86
C LEU A 326 10.15 -3.05 -10.93
N GLU A 327 10.78 -3.45 -12.03
CA GLU A 327 11.37 -4.77 -12.19
C GLU A 327 12.49 -5.02 -11.16
N ASN A 328 13.38 -4.05 -10.95
CA ASN A 328 14.41 -4.12 -9.91
C ASN A 328 13.80 -4.39 -8.51
N LEU A 329 12.71 -3.70 -8.19
CA LEU A 329 11.99 -3.89 -6.93
C LEU A 329 11.31 -5.26 -6.87
N ALA A 330 10.69 -5.71 -7.95
CA ALA A 330 10.09 -7.04 -8.03
C ALA A 330 11.14 -8.15 -7.85
N LEU A 331 12.37 -7.95 -8.32
CA LEU A 331 13.47 -8.89 -8.06
C LEU A 331 13.92 -8.88 -6.59
N SER A 332 13.65 -7.81 -5.85
CA SER A 332 14.18 -7.58 -4.50
C SER A 332 13.20 -7.90 -3.38
N TRP A 333 11.90 -7.71 -3.62
CA TRP A 333 10.84 -7.90 -2.62
C TRP A 333 10.28 -9.31 -2.62
N ASP A 334 9.92 -9.79 -1.43
CA ASP A 334 9.06 -10.96 -1.26
C ASP A 334 7.58 -10.55 -1.48
N ASN A 335 6.71 -11.52 -1.80
CA ASN A 335 5.28 -11.29 -2.13
C ASN A 335 5.05 -10.22 -3.22
N ASN A 336 5.85 -10.29 -4.27
CA ASN A 336 5.95 -9.29 -5.34
C ASN A 336 4.88 -9.38 -6.44
N GLU A 337 3.82 -10.18 -6.26
CA GLU A 337 2.80 -10.43 -7.30
C GLU A 337 2.16 -9.14 -7.83
N ASP A 338 1.82 -8.20 -6.95
CA ASP A 338 1.23 -6.92 -7.33
C ASP A 338 2.19 -6.04 -8.15
N LEU A 339 3.50 -6.07 -7.84
CA LEU A 339 4.53 -5.37 -8.63
C LEU A 339 4.68 -5.99 -10.02
N ILE A 340 4.61 -7.32 -10.13
CA ILE A 340 4.66 -8.01 -11.41
C ILE A 340 3.47 -7.58 -12.28
N TYR A 341 2.27 -7.48 -11.71
CA TYR A 341 1.10 -6.99 -12.46
C TYR A 341 1.21 -5.51 -12.81
N CYS A 342 1.79 -4.67 -11.95
CA CYS A 342 2.12 -3.29 -12.31
C CYS A 342 3.13 -3.24 -13.48
N LEU A 343 4.15 -4.10 -13.49
CA LEU A 343 5.16 -4.17 -14.56
C LEU A 343 4.52 -4.58 -15.89
N LYS A 344 3.67 -5.61 -15.90
CA LYS A 344 2.87 -5.98 -17.07
C LYS A 344 2.02 -4.80 -17.55
N GLY A 345 1.41 -4.06 -16.63
CA GLY A 345 0.65 -2.85 -16.91
C GLY A 345 1.49 -1.77 -17.60
N TRP A 346 2.68 -1.47 -17.09
CA TRP A 346 3.57 -0.49 -17.70
C TRP A 346 4.03 -0.90 -19.10
N ASN A 347 4.37 -2.17 -19.29
CA ASN A 347 4.71 -2.71 -20.61
C ASN A 347 3.54 -2.62 -21.60
N HIS A 348 2.30 -2.87 -21.13
CA HIS A 348 1.12 -2.68 -21.97
C HIS A 348 0.87 -1.21 -22.29
N ALA A 349 0.99 -0.31 -21.32
CA ALA A 349 0.86 1.13 -21.52
C ALA A 349 1.89 1.68 -22.54
N LEU A 350 3.14 1.21 -22.47
CA LEU A 350 4.18 1.50 -23.45
C LEU A 350 3.81 1.02 -24.86
N SER A 351 3.25 -0.19 -24.98
CA SER A 351 2.75 -0.72 -26.24
C SER A 351 1.63 0.15 -26.83
N MET A 352 0.64 0.52 -26.01
CA MET A 352 -0.47 1.40 -26.38
C MET A 352 0.02 2.78 -26.85
N SER A 353 0.99 3.37 -26.15
CA SER A 353 1.59 4.66 -26.52
C SER A 353 2.28 4.56 -27.89
N LYS A 354 3.05 3.48 -28.11
CA LYS A 354 3.73 3.23 -29.39
C LYS A 354 2.74 3.02 -30.55
N SER A 355 1.60 2.38 -30.30
CA SER A 355 0.53 2.22 -31.30
C SER A 355 -0.37 3.44 -31.47
N ARG A 356 -0.14 4.53 -30.70
CA ARG A 356 -0.96 5.75 -30.69
C ARG A 356 -2.43 5.48 -30.36
N ASP A 357 -2.68 4.59 -29.42
CA ASP A 357 -4.04 4.32 -28.91
C ASP A 357 -4.53 5.51 -28.08
N ASP A 358 -5.70 6.09 -28.38
CA ASP A 358 -6.20 7.29 -27.70
C ASP A 358 -6.41 7.11 -26.17
N HIS A 359 -6.49 5.87 -25.69
CA HIS A 359 -6.69 5.54 -24.29
C HIS A 359 -5.37 5.26 -23.54
N TRP A 360 -4.20 5.34 -24.18
CA TRP A 360 -2.91 4.98 -23.58
C TRP A 360 -2.65 5.74 -22.27
N ALA A 361 -2.92 7.05 -22.25
CA ALA A 361 -2.63 7.90 -21.09
C ALA A 361 -3.59 7.60 -19.93
N LEU A 362 -4.85 7.31 -20.25
CA LEU A 362 -5.86 6.95 -19.26
C LEU A 362 -5.55 5.59 -18.62
N TYR A 363 -5.08 4.63 -19.42
CA TYR A 363 -4.63 3.32 -18.93
C TYR A 363 -3.34 3.45 -18.11
N ALA A 364 -2.32 4.16 -18.63
CA ALA A 364 -1.08 4.42 -17.91
C ALA A 364 -1.33 5.08 -16.55
N LYS A 365 -2.32 5.97 -16.46
CA LYS A 365 -2.73 6.61 -15.20
C LYS A 365 -3.25 5.60 -14.17
N SER A 366 -4.00 4.57 -14.59
CA SER A 366 -4.47 3.55 -13.64
C SER A 366 -3.32 2.66 -13.15
N VAL A 367 -2.36 2.34 -14.03
CA VAL A 367 -1.13 1.61 -13.64
C VAL A 367 -0.28 2.45 -12.69
N LEU A 368 -0.17 3.77 -12.93
CA LEU A 368 0.51 4.70 -12.03
C LEU A 368 -0.12 4.71 -10.64
N ASP A 369 -1.45 4.79 -10.55
CA ASP A 369 -2.16 4.77 -9.28
C ASP A 369 -1.94 3.46 -8.52
N ARG A 370 -2.00 2.32 -9.23
CA ARG A 370 -1.73 1.01 -8.64
C ARG A 370 -0.28 0.88 -8.17
N THR A 371 0.68 1.37 -8.94
CA THR A 371 2.10 1.36 -8.57
C THR A 371 2.34 2.18 -7.29
N ARG A 372 1.68 3.34 -7.15
CA ARG A 372 1.72 4.14 -5.91
C ARG A 372 1.14 3.37 -4.71
N LEU A 373 0.02 2.68 -4.89
CA LEU A 373 -0.58 1.84 -3.84
C LEU A 373 0.37 0.72 -3.42
N ALA A 374 1.02 0.04 -4.37
CA ALA A 374 2.00 -1.00 -4.08
C ALA A 374 3.19 -0.47 -3.25
N LEU A 375 3.71 0.71 -3.61
CA LEU A 375 4.75 1.39 -2.83
C LEU A 375 4.28 1.77 -1.43
N ALA A 376 3.07 2.33 -1.30
CA ALA A 376 2.50 2.73 -0.01
C ALA A 376 2.30 1.52 0.92
N ASN A 377 1.72 0.42 0.41
CA ASN A 377 1.54 -0.82 1.15
C ASN A 377 2.87 -1.39 1.66
N LYS A 378 3.92 -1.34 0.83
CA LYS A 378 5.25 -1.80 1.24
C LYS A 378 5.88 -0.88 2.29
N ALA A 379 5.73 0.43 2.14
CA ALA A 379 6.21 1.40 3.12
C ALA A 379 5.52 1.20 4.48
N GLU A 380 4.21 0.95 4.48
CA GLU A 380 3.46 0.64 5.70
C GLU A 380 3.95 -0.66 6.36
N TRP A 381 4.21 -1.70 5.56
CA TRP A 381 4.78 -2.94 6.08
C TRP A 381 6.17 -2.71 6.73
N TYR A 382 7.06 -1.95 6.08
CA TYR A 382 8.35 -1.59 6.69
C TYR A 382 8.15 -0.79 7.99
N MET A 383 7.20 0.14 8.04
CA MET A 383 6.88 0.89 9.26
C MET A 383 6.41 -0.04 10.38
N GLN A 384 5.58 -1.03 10.08
CA GLN A 384 5.08 -1.99 11.08
C GLN A 384 6.19 -2.95 11.57
N VAL A 385 7.09 -3.37 10.70
CA VAL A 385 8.12 -4.38 11.01
C VAL A 385 9.39 -3.76 11.62
N LEU A 386 9.84 -2.61 11.13
CA LEU A 386 11.15 -2.02 11.48
C LEU A 386 11.04 -0.94 12.56
N GLN A 387 10.06 -0.02 12.45
CA GLN A 387 9.99 1.17 13.31
C GLN A 387 9.88 0.83 14.81
N PRO A 388 9.07 -0.14 15.27
CA PRO A 388 8.99 -0.49 16.69
C PRO A 388 10.34 -0.98 17.24
N SER A 389 11.10 -1.71 16.43
CA SER A 389 12.45 -2.17 16.80
C SER A 389 13.45 -1.02 16.84
N ALA A 390 13.35 -0.05 15.91
CA ALA A 390 14.17 1.16 15.89
C ALA A 390 13.94 2.03 17.14
N GLU A 391 12.69 2.23 17.54
CA GLU A 391 12.34 2.99 18.74
C GLU A 391 12.82 2.29 20.02
N TYR A 392 12.56 0.99 20.12
CA TYR A 392 12.97 0.20 21.28
C TYR A 392 14.49 0.12 21.41
N LEU A 393 15.21 -0.23 20.35
CA LEU A 393 16.67 -0.33 20.40
C LEU A 393 17.32 1.06 20.49
N GLY A 394 16.82 2.04 19.76
CA GLY A 394 17.36 3.41 19.77
C GLY A 394 17.35 4.01 21.18
N SER A 395 16.22 3.90 21.89
CA SER A 395 16.09 4.37 23.28
C SER A 395 17.02 3.64 24.25
N ARG A 396 17.26 2.33 24.05
CA ARG A 396 18.13 1.51 24.89
C ARG A 396 19.62 1.70 24.62
N LEU A 397 19.98 2.02 23.38
CA LEU A 397 21.36 2.17 22.93
C LEU A 397 21.84 3.63 22.98
N GLY A 398 20.94 4.58 23.27
CA GLY A 398 21.25 6.00 23.31
C GLY A 398 21.49 6.59 21.92
N VAL A 399 20.78 6.10 20.90
CA VAL A 399 20.80 6.67 19.55
C VAL A 399 20.01 7.98 19.55
N ASP A 400 20.49 8.97 18.81
CA ASP A 400 19.83 10.26 18.69
C ASP A 400 18.38 10.11 18.18
N GLN A 401 17.45 10.82 18.82
CA GLN A 401 16.03 10.69 18.53
C GLN A 401 15.68 11.02 17.07
N TRP A 402 16.41 11.96 16.44
CA TRP A 402 16.19 12.29 15.04
C TRP A 402 16.43 11.08 14.12
N ALA A 403 17.51 10.31 14.36
CA ALA A 403 17.87 9.13 13.58
C ALA A 403 16.90 7.97 13.81
N VAL A 404 16.33 7.86 15.02
CA VAL A 404 15.28 6.90 15.35
C VAL A 404 13.98 7.23 14.61
N ASN A 405 13.56 8.50 14.63
CA ASN A 405 12.29 8.94 14.05
C ASN A 405 12.22 8.71 12.54
N ILE A 406 13.34 8.86 11.83
CA ILE A 406 13.41 8.70 10.37
C ILE A 406 13.92 7.33 9.93
N PHE A 407 14.18 6.39 10.85
CA PHE A 407 14.88 5.13 10.56
C PHE A 407 14.28 4.37 9.36
N THR A 408 12.97 4.17 9.39
CA THR A 408 12.28 3.43 8.33
C THR A 408 12.24 4.20 7.00
N GLU A 409 12.04 5.52 7.07
CA GLU A 409 12.09 6.39 5.89
C GLU A 409 13.47 6.32 5.21
N GLU A 410 14.55 6.34 5.99
CA GLU A 410 15.92 6.18 5.49
C GLU A 410 16.17 4.82 4.82
N ILE A 411 15.57 3.74 5.35
CA ILE A 411 15.64 2.42 4.72
C ILE A 411 14.94 2.44 3.35
N ILE A 412 13.75 3.05 3.26
CA ILE A 412 13.01 3.17 2.00
C ILE A 412 13.78 4.05 1.00
N ARG A 413 14.33 5.18 1.48
CA ARG A 413 15.11 6.13 0.67
C ARG A 413 16.43 5.53 0.18
N ALA A 414 17.03 4.63 0.95
CA ALA A 414 18.25 3.92 0.54
C ALA A 414 18.01 2.85 -0.55
N GLY A 415 16.76 2.52 -0.87
CA GLY A 415 16.39 1.59 -1.93
C GLY A 415 15.78 2.26 -3.17
N SER A 416 15.51 1.48 -4.22
CA SER A 416 14.98 1.98 -5.50
C SER A 416 13.51 2.46 -5.44
N ALA A 417 12.83 2.29 -4.30
CA ALA A 417 11.44 2.70 -4.11
C ALA A 417 11.25 4.22 -4.13
N ALA A 418 12.19 4.96 -3.50
CA ALA A 418 12.21 6.42 -3.59
C ALA A 418 12.44 6.88 -5.03
N SER A 419 13.28 6.15 -5.76
CA SER A 419 13.56 6.48 -7.15
C SER A 419 12.33 6.33 -8.05
N LEU A 420 11.59 5.23 -7.85
CA LEU A 420 10.33 4.96 -8.53
C LEU A 420 9.27 6.02 -8.19
N SER A 421 9.11 6.36 -6.90
CA SER A 421 8.16 7.39 -6.46
C SER A 421 8.40 8.74 -7.15
N THR A 422 9.67 9.13 -7.29
CA THR A 422 10.07 10.36 -7.99
C THR A 422 9.67 10.34 -9.47
N LEU A 423 9.88 9.21 -10.16
CA LEU A 423 9.49 9.05 -11.56
C LEU A 423 7.95 9.09 -11.74
N LEU A 424 7.20 8.44 -10.84
CA LEU A 424 5.73 8.47 -10.86
C LEU A 424 5.21 9.90 -10.65
N ASN A 425 5.78 10.65 -9.70
CA ASN A 425 5.39 12.05 -9.45
C ASN A 425 5.72 12.97 -10.63
N ARG A 426 6.78 12.68 -11.38
CA ARG A 426 7.12 13.40 -12.61
C ARG A 426 6.14 13.10 -13.74
N LEU A 427 5.70 11.85 -13.86
CA LEU A 427 4.84 11.39 -14.95
C LEU A 427 3.36 11.76 -14.74
N ASP A 428 2.88 11.80 -13.49
CA ASP A 428 1.46 12.01 -13.17
C ASP A 428 0.85 13.29 -13.79
N PRO A 429 1.47 14.50 -13.69
CA PRO A 429 0.94 15.69 -14.34
C PRO A 429 0.84 15.56 -15.86
N VAL A 430 1.77 14.83 -16.48
CA VAL A 430 1.79 14.60 -17.93
C VAL A 430 0.65 13.68 -18.34
N LEU A 431 0.44 12.58 -17.62
CA LEU A 431 -0.68 11.67 -17.88
C LEU A 431 -2.03 12.35 -17.67
N ARG A 432 -2.17 13.14 -16.59
CA ARG A 432 -3.40 13.90 -16.33
C ARG A 432 -3.73 14.85 -17.46
N LYS A 433 -2.76 15.64 -17.90
CA LYS A 433 -2.94 16.57 -19.01
C LYS A 433 -3.32 15.83 -20.31
N THR A 434 -2.61 14.75 -20.64
CA THR A 434 -2.88 13.99 -21.88
C THR A 434 -4.23 13.29 -21.85
N ALA A 435 -4.65 12.77 -20.69
CA ALA A 435 -5.94 12.10 -20.50
C ALA A 435 -7.09 13.07 -20.17
N ASN A 436 -6.86 14.40 -20.22
CA ASN A 436 -7.83 15.43 -19.85
C ASN A 436 -8.44 15.25 -18.45
N LEU A 437 -7.62 14.81 -17.48
CA LEU A 437 -7.99 14.65 -16.08
C LEU A 437 -7.65 15.91 -15.29
N GLY A 438 -8.60 16.42 -14.51
CA GLY A 438 -8.40 17.56 -13.61
C GLY A 438 -7.58 17.20 -12.35
N SER A 439 -7.34 18.21 -11.51
CA SER A 439 -6.72 18.04 -10.18
C SER A 439 -7.69 17.49 -9.13
N TRP A 440 -8.98 17.41 -9.46
CA TRP A 440 -10.04 16.98 -8.57
C TRP A 440 -10.86 15.85 -9.16
N GLN A 441 -11.41 15.02 -8.27
CA GLN A 441 -12.57 14.19 -8.55
C GLN A 441 -13.68 14.64 -7.61
N VAL A 442 -14.70 15.28 -8.17
CA VAL A 442 -15.84 15.79 -7.40
C VAL A 442 -16.87 14.67 -7.24
N ILE A 443 -17.07 14.26 -6.00
CA ILE A 443 -17.93 13.14 -5.61
C ILE A 443 -19.33 13.65 -5.27
N SER A 444 -19.40 14.73 -4.49
CA SER A 444 -20.64 15.43 -4.14
C SER A 444 -20.47 16.94 -4.37
N PRO A 445 -21.05 17.50 -5.45
CA PRO A 445 -20.84 18.87 -5.87
C PRO A 445 -21.76 19.86 -5.11
N VAL A 446 -21.64 19.92 -3.79
CA VAL A 446 -22.43 20.86 -2.96
C VAL A 446 -21.60 22.10 -2.65
N GLU A 447 -22.14 23.29 -2.94
CA GLU A 447 -21.53 24.55 -2.53
C GLU A 447 -21.70 24.76 -1.02
N VAL A 448 -20.59 25.04 -0.33
CA VAL A 448 -20.58 25.14 1.13
C VAL A 448 -19.64 26.23 1.63
N VAL A 449 -19.89 26.69 2.86
CA VAL A 449 -19.03 27.59 3.60
C VAL A 449 -18.77 26.98 4.98
N GLY A 450 -17.52 26.91 5.42
CA GLY A 450 -17.18 26.33 6.72
C GLY A 450 -15.74 26.57 7.15
N TYR A 451 -15.48 26.30 8.43
CA TYR A 451 -14.15 26.40 9.03
C TYR A 451 -13.33 25.15 8.72
N VAL A 452 -12.07 25.31 8.34
CA VAL A 452 -11.19 24.18 8.02
C VAL A 452 -10.70 23.50 9.29
N ASP A 453 -10.86 22.18 9.38
CA ASP A 453 -10.14 21.33 10.32
C ASP A 453 -9.38 20.23 9.57
N VAL A 454 -8.21 19.87 10.08
CA VAL A 454 -7.32 18.87 9.48
C VAL A 454 -7.26 17.67 10.38
N VAL A 455 -7.58 16.51 9.83
CA VAL A 455 -7.66 15.23 10.55
C VAL A 455 -6.84 14.17 9.83
N ASP A 456 -6.23 13.26 10.59
CA ASP A 456 -5.46 12.16 10.00
C ASP A 456 -6.40 11.15 9.33
N GLU A 457 -7.41 10.66 10.05
CA GLU A 457 -8.41 9.73 9.53
C GLU A 457 -9.82 10.25 9.79
N LEU A 458 -10.72 10.12 8.81
CA LEU A 458 -12.13 10.42 9.00
C LEU A 458 -12.76 9.55 10.11
N LEU A 459 -12.32 8.29 10.22
CA LEU A 459 -12.75 7.33 11.24
C LEU A 459 -12.55 7.85 12.66
N ALA A 460 -11.45 8.57 12.90
CA ALA A 460 -11.09 9.09 14.21
C ALA A 460 -12.01 10.22 14.70
N VAL A 461 -12.81 10.81 13.80
CA VAL A 461 -13.71 11.93 14.12
C VAL A 461 -15.19 11.63 13.91
N GLN A 462 -15.57 10.43 13.46
CA GLN A 462 -16.97 10.05 13.16
C GLN A 462 -17.96 10.24 14.33
N ASN A 463 -17.46 10.22 15.58
CA ASN A 463 -18.26 10.40 16.79
C ASN A 463 -18.31 11.86 17.29
N LYS A 464 -17.60 12.79 16.64
CA LYS A 464 -17.61 14.22 16.97
C LYS A 464 -18.85 14.89 16.39
N SER A 465 -19.30 15.94 17.06
CA SER A 465 -20.29 16.89 16.55
C SER A 465 -19.65 18.28 16.56
N TYR A 466 -19.60 18.92 15.40
CA TYR A 466 -19.02 20.24 15.23
C TYR A 466 -20.13 21.29 15.42
N GLY A 467 -19.93 22.22 16.35
CA GLY A 467 -20.90 23.28 16.64
C GLY A 467 -20.99 24.37 15.56
N GLN A 468 -20.10 24.35 14.58
CA GLN A 468 -20.05 25.27 13.45
C GLN A 468 -19.86 24.48 12.15
N PRO A 469 -20.33 24.99 11.00
CA PRO A 469 -20.07 24.38 9.70
C PRO A 469 -18.56 24.14 9.50
N THR A 470 -18.15 22.88 9.34
CA THR A 470 -16.73 22.49 9.30
C THR A 470 -16.37 21.79 7.98
N ILE A 471 -15.29 22.23 7.35
CA ILE A 471 -14.65 21.59 6.19
C ILE A 471 -13.54 20.69 6.73
N LEU A 472 -13.67 19.39 6.52
CA LEU A 472 -12.66 18.42 6.95
C LEU A 472 -11.67 18.16 5.81
N VAL A 473 -10.40 18.45 6.05
CA VAL A 473 -9.29 17.98 5.19
C VAL A 473 -8.73 16.72 5.84
N ALA A 474 -9.20 15.56 5.39
CA ALA A 474 -8.83 14.25 5.93
C ALA A 474 -7.66 13.67 5.13
N LYS A 475 -6.62 13.15 5.80
CA LYS A 475 -5.53 12.45 5.08
C LYS A 475 -5.95 11.07 4.60
N SER A 476 -6.87 10.41 5.32
CA SER A 476 -7.39 9.12 4.91
C SER A 476 -8.91 8.95 5.12
N VAL A 477 -9.53 8.25 4.16
CA VAL A 477 -10.94 7.84 4.14
C VAL A 477 -11.04 6.39 3.67
N ARG A 478 -11.57 5.49 4.50
CA ARG A 478 -11.62 4.04 4.25
C ARG A 478 -12.96 3.54 3.70
N GLY A 479 -14.01 4.36 3.68
CA GLY A 479 -15.33 4.04 3.12
C GLY A 479 -16.39 3.59 4.12
N GLU A 480 -15.98 3.04 5.25
CA GLU A 480 -16.86 2.48 6.28
C GLU A 480 -17.26 3.50 7.36
N GLU A 481 -16.77 4.74 7.27
CA GLU A 481 -16.97 5.76 8.29
C GLU A 481 -18.25 6.57 8.11
N GLU A 482 -18.82 7.04 9.21
CA GLU A 482 -19.88 8.05 9.17
C GLU A 482 -19.27 9.47 9.10
N ILE A 483 -19.88 10.35 8.31
CA ILE A 483 -19.42 11.74 8.21
C ILE A 483 -19.94 12.49 9.45
N PRO A 484 -19.05 13.12 10.25
CA PRO A 484 -19.41 13.74 11.52
C PRO A 484 -20.56 14.75 11.41
N ASP A 485 -21.31 14.91 12.49
CA ASP A 485 -22.35 15.94 12.55
C ASP A 485 -21.71 17.35 12.54
N GLY A 486 -22.32 18.29 11.82
CA GLY A 486 -21.77 19.64 11.59
C GLY A 486 -20.67 19.75 10.52
N ALA A 487 -20.15 18.63 9.99
CA ALA A 487 -19.27 18.66 8.84
C ALA A 487 -20.06 18.97 7.55
N VAL A 488 -19.60 19.96 6.78
CA VAL A 488 -20.20 20.40 5.52
C VAL A 488 -19.36 20.04 4.30
N ALA A 489 -18.08 19.71 4.49
CA ALA A 489 -17.24 19.17 3.43
C ALA A 489 -16.25 18.12 3.95
N VAL A 490 -15.86 17.21 3.06
CA VAL A 490 -14.71 16.31 3.21
C VAL A 490 -13.82 16.45 1.97
N LEU A 491 -12.55 16.79 2.15
CA LEU A 491 -11.53 16.86 1.11
C LEU A 491 -10.40 15.89 1.47
N THR A 492 -9.97 15.05 0.53
CA THR A 492 -9.01 13.97 0.81
C THR A 492 -8.07 13.70 -0.37
N PRO A 493 -6.82 13.24 -0.17
CA PRO A 493 -5.99 12.66 -1.22
C PRO A 493 -6.42 11.23 -1.60
N ASP A 494 -7.16 10.53 -0.73
CA ASP A 494 -7.61 9.16 -0.99
C ASP A 494 -8.61 9.13 -2.16
N MET A 495 -8.72 7.96 -2.79
CA MET A 495 -9.50 7.75 -4.01
C MET A 495 -10.75 6.87 -3.76
N PRO A 496 -11.69 7.27 -2.89
CA PRO A 496 -12.94 6.54 -2.77
C PRO A 496 -13.70 6.59 -4.09
N ASP A 497 -14.27 5.47 -4.51
CA ASP A 497 -15.07 5.43 -5.73
C ASP A 497 -16.29 6.35 -5.59
N VAL A 498 -16.76 6.89 -6.72
CA VAL A 498 -17.88 7.82 -6.75
C VAL A 498 -19.14 7.10 -6.24
N LEU A 499 -19.32 5.82 -6.51
CA LEU A 499 -20.50 5.06 -6.09
C LEU A 499 -20.26 4.22 -4.82
N SER A 500 -19.18 4.49 -4.08
CA SER A 500 -18.95 3.87 -2.77
C SER A 500 -19.96 4.34 -1.71
N HIS A 501 -20.12 3.58 -0.62
CA HIS A 501 -21.10 3.90 0.41
C HIS A 501 -20.86 5.28 1.07
N VAL A 502 -19.61 5.64 1.37
CA VAL A 502 -19.28 6.96 1.94
C VAL A 502 -19.62 8.09 0.97
N SER A 503 -19.38 7.88 -0.32
CA SER A 503 -19.69 8.84 -1.39
C SER A 503 -21.19 9.05 -1.54
N VAL A 504 -21.97 7.96 -1.52
CA VAL A 504 -23.44 8.03 -1.53
C VAL A 504 -23.97 8.72 -0.26
N ARG A 505 -23.42 8.40 0.91
CA ARG A 505 -23.81 9.08 2.16
C ARG A 505 -23.53 10.59 2.13
N ALA A 506 -22.38 11.01 1.59
CA ALA A 506 -22.04 12.42 1.44
C ALA A 506 -23.07 13.16 0.57
N ARG A 507 -23.47 12.58 -0.57
CA ARG A 507 -24.51 13.16 -1.44
C ARG A 507 -25.85 13.26 -0.76
N ASN A 508 -26.33 12.15 -0.20
CA ASN A 508 -27.63 12.10 0.46
C ASN A 508 -27.69 13.06 1.66
N GLY A 509 -26.55 13.25 2.34
CA GLY A 509 -26.37 14.22 3.42
C GLY A 509 -26.14 15.66 2.97
N LYS A 510 -26.06 15.94 1.65
CA LYS A 510 -25.72 17.24 1.07
C LYS A 510 -24.40 17.82 1.59
N ILE A 511 -23.39 16.97 1.70
CA ILE A 511 -22.04 17.31 2.16
C ILE A 511 -21.12 17.35 0.94
N CYS A 512 -20.39 18.45 0.77
CA CYS A 512 -19.40 18.56 -0.31
C CYS A 512 -18.33 17.47 -0.12
N PHE A 513 -18.05 16.67 -1.15
CA PHE A 513 -17.02 15.64 -1.07
C PHE A 513 -16.22 15.62 -2.36
N ALA A 514 -14.90 15.77 -2.24
CA ALA A 514 -14.00 15.71 -3.38
C ALA A 514 -12.63 15.13 -3.00
N THR A 515 -12.06 14.40 -3.95
CA THR A 515 -10.66 13.97 -3.90
C THR A 515 -9.79 15.02 -4.58
N CYS A 516 -8.73 15.46 -3.91
CA CYS A 516 -7.72 16.34 -4.48
C CYS A 516 -6.46 15.53 -4.76
N PHE A 517 -6.02 15.53 -6.01
CA PHE A 517 -4.83 14.79 -6.41
C PHE A 517 -3.56 15.62 -6.44
N ASP A 518 -3.69 16.94 -6.30
CA ASP A 518 -2.57 17.87 -6.32
C ASP A 518 -2.06 18.10 -4.88
N PRO A 519 -0.84 17.63 -4.55
CA PRO A 519 -0.29 17.79 -3.21
C PRO A 519 -0.11 19.26 -2.80
N SER A 520 0.09 20.16 -3.76
CA SER A 520 0.26 21.60 -3.47
C SER A 520 -1.05 22.23 -3.02
N ILE A 521 -2.15 21.89 -3.67
CA ILE A 521 -3.50 22.34 -3.30
C ILE A 521 -3.88 21.78 -1.92
N LEU A 522 -3.61 20.50 -1.66
CA LEU A 522 -3.86 19.90 -0.34
C LEU A 522 -3.05 20.57 0.77
N SER A 523 -1.77 20.86 0.51
CA SER A 523 -0.91 21.54 1.48
C SER A 523 -1.42 22.95 1.79
N ASP A 524 -1.90 23.68 0.77
CA ASP A 524 -2.51 25.00 0.95
C ASP A 524 -3.80 24.95 1.79
N LEU A 525 -4.66 23.97 1.53
CA LEU A 525 -5.89 23.73 2.30
C LEU A 525 -5.57 23.36 3.76
N GLN A 526 -4.56 22.51 3.99
CA GLN A 526 -4.12 22.14 5.34
C GLN A 526 -3.57 23.35 6.11
N ALA A 527 -2.82 24.23 5.44
CA ALA A 527 -2.29 25.46 6.03
C ALA A 527 -3.39 26.44 6.45
N LYS A 528 -4.61 26.30 5.90
CA LYS A 528 -5.79 27.12 6.23
C LYS A 528 -6.58 26.61 7.44
N LYS A 529 -6.03 25.70 8.24
CA LYS A 529 -6.66 25.22 9.49
C LYS A 529 -7.17 26.38 10.36
N GLY A 530 -8.43 26.31 10.77
CA GLY A 530 -9.14 27.32 11.56
C GLY A 530 -9.67 28.51 10.75
N LYS A 531 -9.43 28.59 9.44
CA LYS A 531 -9.95 29.66 8.57
C LYS A 531 -11.32 29.30 8.00
N LEU A 532 -12.12 30.31 7.70
CA LEU A 532 -13.42 30.18 7.05
C LEU A 532 -13.24 30.19 5.53
N LEU A 533 -13.60 29.11 4.85
CA LEU A 533 -13.53 29.01 3.39
C LEU A 533 -14.92 28.85 2.76
N SER A 534 -15.08 29.39 1.56
CA SER A 534 -16.16 29.05 0.64
C SER A 534 -15.64 28.06 -0.40
N LEU A 535 -16.31 26.93 -0.56
CA LEU A 535 -16.04 25.92 -1.58
C LEU A 535 -17.16 25.95 -2.62
N LYS A 536 -16.77 26.11 -3.89
CA LYS A 536 -17.65 26.12 -5.06
C LYS A 536 -17.22 25.01 -6.01
N PRO A 537 -17.71 23.77 -5.81
CA PRO A 537 -17.43 22.66 -6.71
C PRO A 537 -18.12 22.85 -8.06
N THR A 538 -17.43 22.42 -9.11
CA THR A 538 -17.97 22.19 -10.46
C THR A 538 -17.97 20.67 -10.73
N SER A 539 -18.30 20.24 -11.94
CA SER A 539 -18.23 18.81 -12.29
C SER A 539 -16.79 18.25 -12.28
N ALA A 540 -15.75 19.09 -12.39
CA ALA A 540 -14.37 18.65 -12.55
C ALA A 540 -13.34 19.38 -11.66
N ASP A 541 -13.75 20.39 -10.89
CA ASP A 541 -12.85 21.24 -10.11
C ASP A 541 -13.54 21.76 -8.83
N VAL A 542 -12.77 22.14 -7.82
CA VAL A 542 -13.25 22.77 -6.59
C VAL A 542 -12.57 24.13 -6.43
N ILE A 543 -13.32 25.20 -6.69
CA ILE A 543 -12.84 26.57 -6.50
C ILE A 543 -13.05 26.93 -5.03
N TYR A 544 -12.01 27.42 -4.36
CA TYR A 544 -12.11 27.83 -2.95
C TYR A 544 -11.52 29.22 -2.70
N SER A 545 -12.08 29.93 -1.72
CA SER A 545 -11.62 31.26 -1.30
C SER A 545 -11.80 31.49 0.20
N GLU A 546 -10.89 32.25 0.81
CA GLU A 546 -10.96 32.62 2.23
C GLU A 546 -11.94 33.78 2.45
N LEU A 547 -12.80 33.63 3.46
CA LEU A 547 -13.76 34.64 3.88
C LEU A 547 -13.36 35.23 5.24
N LYS A 548 -13.71 36.50 5.48
CA LYS A 548 -13.56 37.14 6.80
C LYS A 548 -14.65 36.65 7.75
N GLU A 549 -14.36 36.58 9.05
CA GLU A 549 -15.25 36.03 10.11
C GLU A 549 -16.66 36.67 10.18
N GLY A 550 -16.88 37.84 9.57
CA GLY A 550 -18.20 38.47 9.43
C GLY A 550 -19.06 38.00 8.23
N GLY A 551 -18.53 37.16 7.34
CA GLY A 551 -19.16 36.77 6.07
C GLY A 551 -20.25 35.69 6.15
N LEU A 552 -20.44 35.06 7.31
CA LEU A 552 -21.53 34.10 7.54
C LEU A 552 -22.91 34.76 7.43
N ALA A 553 -23.01 36.06 7.72
CA ALA A 553 -24.27 36.82 7.62
C ALA A 553 -24.72 37.02 6.16
N ASP A 554 -23.81 37.32 5.22
CA ASP A 554 -24.18 37.54 3.81
C ASP A 554 -24.43 36.22 3.04
N ALA A 555 -23.68 35.15 3.36
CA ALA A 555 -23.88 33.82 2.74
C ALA A 555 -25.15 33.11 3.24
N SER A 556 -25.64 33.47 4.44
CA SER A 556 -26.89 32.93 4.99
C SER A 556 -28.15 33.44 4.30
N SER A 557 -28.03 34.50 3.48
CA SER A 557 -29.18 35.16 2.83
C SER A 557 -29.73 34.43 1.59
N THR A 558 -29.05 33.40 1.08
CA THR A 558 -29.49 32.69 -0.14
C THR A 558 -29.95 31.26 0.03
N ASN A 559 -29.89 30.62 1.23
CA ASN A 559 -30.44 29.26 1.38
C ASN A 559 -30.96 28.85 2.77
N LEU A 560 -31.09 29.75 3.74
CA LEU A 560 -31.90 29.46 4.94
C LEU A 560 -33.36 29.87 4.69
N LYS A 561 -34.04 29.15 3.78
CA LYS A 561 -35.46 28.93 4.03
C LYS A 561 -35.51 27.99 5.23
N ASP A 562 -35.98 28.55 6.33
CA ASP A 562 -36.42 27.86 7.54
C ASP A 562 -37.60 26.93 7.17
N GLY A 563 -37.31 25.91 6.37
CA GLY A 563 -38.17 24.77 6.17
C GLY A 563 -37.84 23.81 7.28
N SER A 564 -38.69 23.75 8.30
CA SER A 564 -38.67 22.67 9.28
C SER A 564 -38.57 21.35 8.52
N SER A 565 -37.38 20.73 8.47
CA SER A 565 -37.23 19.39 7.94
C SER A 565 -38.24 18.52 8.69
N PRO A 566 -39.11 17.77 7.99
CA PRO A 566 -40.09 16.93 8.66
C PRO A 566 -39.34 16.05 9.65
N SER A 567 -39.81 16.01 10.90
CA SER A 567 -39.22 15.14 11.91
C SER A 567 -39.31 13.71 11.42
N LEU A 568 -38.19 13.13 11.01
CA LEU A 568 -38.10 11.72 10.65
C LEU A 568 -38.55 10.89 11.84
N THR A 569 -39.59 10.07 11.67
CA THR A 569 -40.10 9.20 12.73
C THR A 569 -40.17 7.77 12.23
N LEU A 570 -39.58 6.85 12.99
CA LEU A 570 -39.69 5.42 12.73
C LEU A 570 -40.97 4.87 13.35
N VAL A 571 -41.69 4.05 12.60
CA VAL A 571 -42.80 3.25 13.13
C VAL A 571 -42.26 1.88 13.51
N ARG A 572 -42.42 1.52 14.78
CA ARG A 572 -42.02 0.21 15.28
C ARG A 572 -42.85 -0.89 14.61
N LYS A 573 -42.19 -1.81 13.93
CA LYS A 573 -42.83 -2.97 13.30
C LYS A 573 -42.99 -4.11 14.31
N GLN A 574 -44.02 -4.94 14.13
CA GLN A 574 -44.35 -6.04 15.04
C GLN A 574 -44.27 -7.38 14.31
N PHE A 575 -43.98 -8.45 15.07
CA PHE A 575 -43.99 -9.81 14.55
C PHE A 575 -45.40 -10.22 14.12
N LYS A 576 -45.57 -10.54 12.83
CA LYS A 576 -46.88 -10.91 12.22
C LYS A 576 -47.15 -12.42 12.24
N GLY A 577 -46.47 -13.19 13.08
CA GLY A 577 -46.74 -14.62 13.26
C GLY A 577 -46.00 -15.56 12.30
N ARG A 578 -45.04 -15.07 11.52
CA ARG A 578 -44.30 -15.84 10.51
C ARG A 578 -42.81 -15.57 10.59
N TYR A 579 -41.99 -16.61 10.62
CA TYR A 579 -40.54 -16.50 10.70
C TYR A 579 -39.86 -16.33 9.34
N ALA A 580 -40.51 -16.79 8.25
CA ALA A 580 -39.97 -16.67 6.90
C ALA A 580 -41.06 -16.47 5.84
N ILE A 581 -40.75 -15.68 4.81
CA ILE A 581 -41.66 -15.36 3.72
C ILE A 581 -40.94 -15.38 2.36
N SER A 582 -41.65 -15.76 1.30
CA SER A 582 -41.10 -15.74 -0.08
C SER A 582 -41.26 -14.36 -0.73
N SER A 583 -40.57 -14.12 -1.85
CA SER A 583 -40.59 -12.83 -2.55
C SER A 583 -41.99 -12.32 -2.89
N GLU A 584 -42.93 -13.22 -3.22
CA GLU A 584 -44.31 -12.90 -3.58
C GLU A 584 -45.12 -12.32 -2.40
N GLU A 585 -44.60 -12.49 -1.17
CA GLU A 585 -45.24 -12.10 0.09
C GLU A 585 -44.64 -10.80 0.66
N PHE A 586 -43.70 -10.18 -0.05
CA PHE A 586 -43.00 -8.97 0.40
C PHE A 586 -43.92 -7.74 0.36
N THR A 587 -44.12 -7.12 1.52
CA THR A 587 -44.90 -5.88 1.69
C THR A 587 -44.16 -4.91 2.60
N SER A 588 -44.54 -3.62 2.59
CA SER A 588 -43.91 -2.57 3.42
C SER A 588 -44.10 -2.75 4.93
N ASP A 589 -44.99 -3.66 5.33
CA ASP A 589 -45.19 -4.03 6.73
C ASP A 589 -44.37 -5.24 7.17
N MET A 590 -43.90 -6.03 6.21
CA MET A 590 -43.15 -7.27 6.48
C MET A 590 -41.65 -7.10 6.29
N VAL A 591 -41.21 -6.31 5.32
CA VAL A 591 -39.80 -6.16 4.92
C VAL A 591 -39.48 -4.71 4.54
N GLY A 592 -38.19 -4.38 4.47
CA GLY A 592 -37.69 -3.06 4.09
C GLY A 592 -37.76 -2.82 2.58
N ALA A 593 -37.15 -1.71 2.10
CA ALA A 593 -37.26 -1.35 0.70
C ALA A 593 -36.36 -2.20 -0.22
N LYS A 594 -35.22 -2.71 0.24
CA LYS A 594 -34.33 -3.56 -0.58
C LYS A 594 -35.06 -4.80 -1.07
N SER A 595 -35.73 -5.51 -0.17
CA SER A 595 -36.53 -6.70 -0.52
C SER A 595 -37.65 -6.36 -1.51
N ARG A 596 -38.40 -5.27 -1.24
CA ARG A 596 -39.54 -4.85 -2.08
C ARG A 596 -39.10 -4.45 -3.49
N ASN A 597 -38.02 -3.69 -3.60
CA ASN A 597 -37.50 -3.23 -4.87
C ASN A 597 -37.04 -4.41 -5.74
N ILE A 598 -36.36 -5.40 -5.16
CA ILE A 598 -35.98 -6.61 -5.88
C ILE A 598 -37.19 -7.44 -6.31
N SER A 599 -38.19 -7.60 -5.42
CA SER A 599 -39.42 -8.29 -5.79
C SER A 599 -40.20 -7.58 -6.90
N TYR A 600 -40.14 -6.25 -6.96
CA TYR A 600 -40.83 -5.47 -7.99
C TYR A 600 -40.22 -5.67 -9.38
N LEU A 601 -38.90 -5.87 -9.47
CA LEU A 601 -38.20 -6.14 -10.74
C LEU A 601 -38.55 -7.52 -11.33
N LYS A 602 -38.87 -8.50 -10.49
CA LYS A 602 -39.10 -9.89 -10.89
C LYS A 602 -40.25 -9.97 -11.91
N GLY A 603 -39.92 -10.42 -13.12
CA GLY A 603 -40.89 -10.54 -14.23
C GLY A 603 -41.24 -9.23 -14.95
N LYS A 604 -40.62 -8.10 -14.58
CA LYS A 604 -40.83 -6.79 -15.23
C LYS A 604 -39.61 -6.27 -15.98
N VAL A 605 -38.41 -6.69 -15.59
CA VAL A 605 -37.17 -6.38 -16.34
C VAL A 605 -37.05 -7.23 -17.62
N PRO A 606 -36.27 -6.79 -18.61
CA PRO A 606 -35.98 -7.60 -19.79
C PRO A 606 -35.46 -9.01 -19.44
N SER A 607 -35.80 -10.01 -20.26
CA SER A 607 -35.48 -11.43 -19.98
C SER A 607 -33.99 -11.77 -19.89
N TRP A 608 -33.12 -10.89 -20.40
CA TRP A 608 -31.67 -11.03 -20.32
C TRP A 608 -31.08 -10.47 -19.01
N VAL A 609 -31.87 -9.74 -18.21
CA VAL A 609 -31.51 -9.27 -16.87
C VAL A 609 -31.98 -10.28 -15.84
N GLY A 610 -31.02 -10.95 -15.19
CA GLY A 610 -31.31 -11.90 -14.12
C GLY A 610 -31.62 -11.20 -12.80
N ILE A 611 -32.54 -11.77 -12.01
CA ILE A 611 -32.80 -11.37 -10.63
C ILE A 611 -32.56 -12.57 -9.72
N PRO A 612 -31.68 -12.49 -8.71
CA PRO A 612 -31.39 -13.62 -7.82
C PRO A 612 -32.60 -14.04 -6.99
N THR A 613 -32.70 -15.35 -6.73
CA THR A 613 -33.73 -15.91 -5.87
C THR A 613 -33.63 -15.33 -4.46
N SER A 614 -34.77 -14.95 -3.88
CA SER A 614 -34.83 -14.21 -2.62
C SER A 614 -35.94 -14.73 -1.68
N VAL A 615 -35.63 -14.82 -0.39
CA VAL A 615 -36.53 -15.14 0.74
C VAL A 615 -36.22 -14.14 1.85
N ALA A 616 -37.11 -13.89 2.80
CA ALA A 616 -36.81 -12.98 3.91
C ALA A 616 -37.27 -13.50 5.27
N LEU A 617 -36.53 -13.12 6.32
CA LEU A 617 -37.00 -13.10 7.69
C LEU A 617 -37.63 -11.71 7.94
N PRO A 618 -38.97 -11.62 8.12
CA PRO A 618 -39.64 -10.33 8.20
C PRO A 618 -39.34 -9.56 9.50
N PHE A 619 -39.79 -8.30 9.55
CA PHE A 619 -39.73 -7.48 10.76
C PHE A 619 -40.37 -8.16 11.97
N GLY A 620 -39.80 -7.90 13.15
CA GLY A 620 -40.25 -8.47 14.42
C GLY A 620 -39.71 -9.87 14.72
N VAL A 621 -39.08 -10.55 13.75
CA VAL A 621 -38.49 -11.88 13.97
C VAL A 621 -37.35 -11.82 14.99
N PHE A 622 -36.46 -10.82 14.89
CA PHE A 622 -35.39 -10.63 15.87
C PHE A 622 -35.94 -10.51 17.30
N GLU A 623 -36.92 -9.64 17.50
CA GLU A 623 -37.56 -9.44 18.80
C GLU A 623 -38.24 -10.72 19.30
N LYS A 624 -38.89 -11.46 18.39
CA LYS A 624 -39.53 -12.73 18.73
C LYS A 624 -38.51 -13.79 19.17
N VAL A 625 -37.40 -13.92 18.45
CA VAL A 625 -36.28 -14.82 18.79
C VAL A 625 -35.66 -14.42 20.13
N LEU A 626 -35.44 -13.13 20.36
CA LEU A 626 -34.88 -12.61 21.60
C LEU A 626 -35.79 -12.91 22.81
N SER A 627 -37.11 -12.90 22.60
CA SER A 627 -38.11 -13.24 23.64
C SER A 627 -38.30 -14.73 23.90
N ASP A 628 -37.66 -15.60 23.11
CA ASP A 628 -37.75 -17.05 23.29
C ASP A 628 -37.07 -17.49 24.60
N ASN A 629 -37.63 -18.50 25.28
CA ASN A 629 -37.11 -19.00 26.55
C ASN A 629 -35.64 -19.44 26.45
N SER A 630 -35.21 -19.95 25.29
CA SER A 630 -33.82 -20.34 25.05
C SER A 630 -32.83 -19.16 25.05
N ASN A 631 -33.32 -17.93 24.91
CA ASN A 631 -32.52 -16.70 24.78
C ASN A 631 -32.65 -15.74 25.97
N GLN A 632 -33.26 -16.15 27.09
CA GLN A 632 -33.51 -15.28 28.24
C GLN A 632 -32.25 -14.58 28.77
N ALA A 633 -31.14 -15.30 28.90
CA ALA A 633 -29.87 -14.74 29.36
C ALA A 633 -29.33 -13.65 28.41
N VAL A 634 -29.49 -13.84 27.10
CA VAL A 634 -29.10 -12.86 26.07
C VAL A 634 -29.96 -11.61 26.19
N ALA A 635 -31.28 -11.77 26.36
CA ALA A 635 -32.23 -10.67 26.51
C ALA A 635 -31.95 -9.81 27.76
N GLU A 636 -31.69 -10.44 28.91
CA GLU A 636 -31.35 -9.76 30.15
C GLU A 636 -30.04 -8.96 30.01
N LYS A 637 -29.00 -9.58 29.43
CA LYS A 637 -27.71 -8.91 29.19
C LYS A 637 -27.85 -7.73 28.23
N LEU A 638 -28.59 -7.88 27.13
CA LEU A 638 -28.86 -6.77 26.19
C LEU A 638 -29.59 -5.61 26.86
N LYS A 639 -30.55 -5.88 27.75
CA LYS A 639 -31.26 -4.82 28.48
C LYS A 639 -30.32 -3.98 29.35
N ILE A 640 -29.35 -4.62 30.02
CA ILE A 640 -28.32 -3.94 30.82
C ILE A 640 -27.42 -3.09 29.93
N LEU A 641 -26.92 -3.67 28.83
CA LEU A 641 -26.01 -2.98 27.92
C LEU A 641 -26.66 -1.79 27.21
N LYS A 642 -27.93 -1.91 26.79
CA LYS A 642 -28.70 -0.79 26.23
C LYS A 642 -28.87 0.36 27.22
N LYS A 643 -29.04 0.06 28.53
CA LYS A 643 -29.10 1.10 29.57
C LYS A 643 -27.77 1.84 29.70
N LYS A 644 -26.63 1.13 29.64
CA LYS A 644 -25.29 1.75 29.62
C LYS A 644 -25.10 2.63 28.39
N LEU A 645 -25.51 2.14 27.22
CA LEU A 645 -25.44 2.89 25.96
C LEU A 645 -26.25 4.19 26.04
N GLY A 646 -27.48 4.14 26.58
CA GLY A 646 -28.30 5.33 26.84
C GLY A 646 -27.69 6.31 27.85
N GLY A 647 -26.78 5.84 28.71
CA GLY A 647 -25.96 6.66 29.60
C GLY A 647 -24.71 7.27 28.97
N GLY A 648 -24.46 7.05 27.67
CA GLY A 648 -23.31 7.60 26.93
C GLY A 648 -22.08 6.69 26.84
N GLU A 649 -22.15 5.43 27.32
CA GLU A 649 -21.04 4.47 27.23
C GLU A 649 -20.99 3.80 25.84
N PHE A 650 -20.41 4.45 24.83
CA PHE A 650 -20.37 3.92 23.45
C PHE A 650 -19.60 2.60 23.30
N ARG A 651 -18.70 2.25 24.22
CA ARG A 651 -18.05 0.93 24.26
C ARG A 651 -19.05 -0.22 24.36
N ALA A 652 -20.23 0.03 24.92
CA ALA A 652 -21.33 -0.94 25.00
C ALA A 652 -21.81 -1.41 23.62
N LEU A 653 -21.62 -0.64 22.53
CA LEU A 653 -22.00 -1.05 21.17
C LEU A 653 -21.31 -2.36 20.76
N ARG A 654 -20.01 -2.49 21.04
CA ARG A 654 -19.28 -3.74 20.76
C ARG A 654 -19.82 -4.90 21.58
N GLU A 655 -20.02 -4.71 22.88
CA GLU A 655 -20.54 -5.75 23.78
C GLU A 655 -21.97 -6.18 23.41
N ILE A 656 -22.81 -5.25 22.93
CA ILE A 656 -24.15 -5.54 22.42
C ILE A 656 -24.06 -6.45 21.20
N ARG A 657 -23.22 -6.11 20.22
CA ARG A 657 -23.01 -6.92 19.02
C ARG A 657 -22.58 -8.33 19.37
N GLU A 658 -21.55 -8.48 20.20
CA GLU A 658 -21.07 -9.79 20.70
C GLU A 658 -22.16 -10.58 21.44
N THR A 659 -23.03 -9.90 22.19
CA THR A 659 -24.14 -10.54 22.91
C THR A 659 -25.22 -11.04 21.95
N VAL A 660 -25.56 -10.28 20.90
CA VAL A 660 -26.51 -10.73 19.85
C VAL A 660 -26.02 -12.00 19.16
N LEU A 661 -24.71 -12.16 18.98
CA LEU A 661 -24.13 -13.37 18.39
C LEU A 661 -24.33 -14.64 19.24
N GLN A 662 -24.80 -14.53 20.49
CA GLN A 662 -25.08 -15.66 21.37
C GLN A 662 -26.50 -16.23 21.21
N LEU A 663 -27.35 -15.63 20.37
CA LEU A 663 -28.71 -16.10 20.14
C LEU A 663 -28.75 -17.55 19.61
N ALA A 664 -29.66 -18.34 20.18
CA ALA A 664 -30.09 -19.64 19.69
C ALA A 664 -31.28 -19.50 18.74
N ALA A 665 -31.30 -20.31 17.67
CA ALA A 665 -32.39 -20.33 16.69
C ALA A 665 -33.58 -21.16 17.22
N PRO A 666 -34.79 -20.60 17.31
CA PRO A 666 -35.98 -21.38 17.66
C PRO A 666 -36.26 -22.46 16.59
N PRO A 667 -36.63 -23.71 16.96
CA PRO A 667 -36.87 -24.78 16.00
C PRO A 667 -37.92 -24.44 14.93
N GLN A 668 -38.96 -23.68 15.30
CA GLN A 668 -39.99 -23.22 14.38
C GLN A 668 -39.43 -22.30 13.27
N LEU A 669 -38.51 -21.40 13.63
CA LEU A 669 -37.83 -20.52 12.66
C LEU A 669 -37.04 -21.35 11.65
N VAL A 670 -36.27 -22.33 12.14
CA VAL A 670 -35.45 -23.21 11.29
C VAL A 670 -36.33 -23.96 10.29
N GLN A 671 -37.44 -24.54 10.76
CA GLN A 671 -38.34 -25.31 9.91
C GLN A 671 -39.04 -24.43 8.86
N GLU A 672 -39.56 -23.26 9.25
CA GLU A 672 -40.26 -22.36 8.33
C GLU A 672 -39.31 -21.77 7.27
N LEU A 673 -38.11 -21.37 7.68
CA LEU A 673 -37.08 -20.89 6.77
C LEU A 673 -36.65 -21.97 5.78
N LYS A 674 -36.43 -23.21 6.25
CA LYS A 674 -36.15 -24.37 5.38
C LYS A 674 -37.23 -24.55 4.32
N THR A 675 -38.49 -24.61 4.74
CA THR A 675 -39.63 -24.80 3.83
C THR A 675 -39.72 -23.68 2.80
N LYS A 676 -39.51 -22.41 3.19
CA LYS A 676 -39.57 -21.27 2.28
C LYS A 676 -38.40 -21.22 1.31
N MET A 677 -37.17 -21.49 1.76
CA MET A 677 -36.00 -21.57 0.87
C MET A 677 -36.17 -22.66 -0.18
N GLN A 678 -36.49 -23.89 0.24
CA GLN A 678 -36.68 -25.01 -0.68
C GLN A 678 -37.87 -24.77 -1.63
N GLY A 679 -38.97 -24.22 -1.13
CA GLY A 679 -40.15 -23.88 -1.94
C GLY A 679 -39.89 -22.80 -3.00
N SER A 680 -38.92 -21.91 -2.77
CA SER A 680 -38.46 -20.91 -3.74
C SER A 680 -37.33 -21.42 -4.65
N GLY A 681 -36.90 -22.68 -4.52
CA GLY A 681 -35.80 -23.26 -5.30
C GLY A 681 -34.39 -22.90 -4.79
N MET A 682 -34.29 -22.33 -3.59
CA MET A 682 -33.03 -21.99 -2.93
C MET A 682 -32.53 -23.19 -2.09
N PRO A 683 -31.23 -23.52 -2.12
CA PRO A 683 -30.68 -24.61 -1.31
C PRO A 683 -30.80 -24.30 0.19
N TRP A 684 -31.11 -25.32 0.99
CA TRP A 684 -31.12 -25.20 2.46
C TRP A 684 -29.74 -25.55 3.02
N PRO A 685 -29.04 -24.61 3.72
CA PRO A 685 -27.68 -24.86 4.22
C PRO A 685 -27.56 -26.07 5.16
N GLY A 686 -28.61 -26.38 5.92
CA GLY A 686 -28.57 -27.52 6.84
C GLY A 686 -28.61 -28.89 6.15
N ASP A 687 -28.94 -28.98 4.85
CA ASP A 687 -28.84 -30.23 4.09
C ASP A 687 -27.36 -30.63 3.86
N GLU A 688 -26.42 -29.67 3.94
CA GLU A 688 -24.96 -29.90 3.89
C GLU A 688 -24.35 -30.21 5.28
N GLY A 689 -25.15 -30.20 6.35
CA GLY A 689 -24.72 -30.54 7.71
C GLY A 689 -24.88 -29.41 8.73
N GLU A 690 -24.76 -29.76 10.01
CA GLU A 690 -25.00 -28.83 11.13
C GLU A 690 -24.07 -27.61 11.10
N GLN A 691 -22.81 -27.81 10.71
CA GLN A 691 -21.84 -26.72 10.62
C GLN A 691 -22.23 -25.66 9.59
N ARG A 692 -22.82 -26.05 8.46
CA ARG A 692 -23.27 -25.13 7.41
C ARG A 692 -24.49 -24.33 7.86
N TRP A 693 -25.42 -24.96 8.56
CA TRP A 693 -26.49 -24.22 9.25
C TRP A 693 -25.93 -23.23 10.29
N ARG A 694 -24.94 -23.63 11.10
CA ARG A 694 -24.32 -22.72 12.08
C ARG A 694 -23.68 -21.49 11.42
N GLN A 695 -23.09 -21.63 10.23
CA GLN A 695 -22.58 -20.51 9.44
C GLN A 695 -23.71 -19.57 8.99
N ALA A 696 -24.78 -20.10 8.38
CA ALA A 696 -25.95 -19.32 7.98
C ALA A 696 -26.59 -18.58 9.16
N TRP A 697 -26.76 -19.27 10.30
CA TRP A 697 -27.29 -18.67 11.51
C TRP A 697 -26.37 -17.57 12.07
N MET A 698 -25.05 -17.77 12.00
CA MET A 698 -24.09 -16.73 12.38
C MET A 698 -24.23 -15.48 11.49
N ALA A 699 -24.41 -15.65 10.18
CA ALA A 699 -24.62 -14.54 9.25
C ALA A 699 -25.91 -13.76 9.58
N ILE A 700 -27.03 -14.45 9.83
CA ILE A 700 -28.29 -13.81 10.27
C ILE A 700 -28.08 -12.99 11.55
N LYS A 701 -27.39 -13.56 12.55
CA LYS A 701 -27.09 -12.85 13.80
C LYS A 701 -26.18 -11.65 13.59
N LYS A 702 -25.20 -11.73 12.70
CA LYS A 702 -24.34 -10.59 12.33
C LYS A 702 -25.15 -9.47 11.67
N VAL A 703 -26.10 -9.78 10.79
CA VAL A 703 -27.02 -8.78 10.20
C VAL A 703 -27.84 -8.10 11.30
N TRP A 704 -28.43 -8.85 12.24
CA TRP A 704 -29.14 -8.23 13.37
C TRP A 704 -28.23 -7.43 14.29
N ALA A 705 -27.01 -7.90 14.55
CA ALA A 705 -26.02 -7.19 15.34
C ALA A 705 -25.59 -5.87 14.69
N SER A 706 -25.56 -5.80 13.34
CA SER A 706 -25.18 -4.61 12.59
C SER A 706 -26.04 -3.38 12.90
N LYS A 707 -27.25 -3.59 13.45
CA LYS A 707 -28.07 -2.53 14.04
C LYS A 707 -27.24 -1.65 15.00
N TRP A 708 -26.33 -2.23 15.77
CA TRP A 708 -25.47 -1.53 16.72
C TRP A 708 -24.04 -1.28 16.21
N ASN A 709 -23.84 -1.24 14.89
CA ASN A 709 -22.61 -0.70 14.34
C ASN A 709 -22.46 0.77 14.75
N GLU A 710 -21.23 1.21 14.99
CA GLU A 710 -20.95 2.59 15.42
C GLU A 710 -21.50 3.60 14.40
N ARG A 711 -21.20 3.39 13.11
CA ARG A 711 -21.76 4.20 12.01
C ARG A 711 -23.28 4.23 11.99
N ALA A 712 -23.96 3.09 12.15
CA ALA A 712 -25.42 3.02 12.17
C ALA A 712 -26.00 3.78 13.37
N TYR A 713 -25.43 3.58 14.56
CA TYR A 713 -25.89 4.23 15.77
C TYR A 713 -25.69 5.75 15.72
N PHE A 714 -24.51 6.22 15.32
CA PHE A 714 -24.23 7.65 15.20
C PHE A 714 -25.06 8.32 14.11
N SER A 715 -25.29 7.64 12.97
CA SER A 715 -26.16 8.12 11.91
C SER A 715 -27.60 8.35 12.40
N THR A 716 -28.19 7.37 13.12
CA THR A 716 -29.54 7.54 13.71
C THR A 716 -29.60 8.70 14.70
N ARG A 717 -28.55 8.90 15.52
CA ARG A 717 -28.47 9.99 16.48
C ARG A 717 -28.39 11.36 15.79
N LYS A 718 -27.64 11.48 14.70
CA LYS A 718 -27.47 12.71 13.90
C LYS A 718 -28.81 13.22 13.39
N VAL A 719 -29.66 12.33 12.89
CA VAL A 719 -31.01 12.68 12.42
C VAL A 719 -32.10 12.59 13.50
N LYS A 720 -31.71 12.40 14.77
CA LYS A 720 -32.62 12.30 15.93
C LYS A 720 -33.66 11.17 15.79
N LEU A 721 -33.31 10.09 15.09
CA LEU A 721 -34.11 8.87 15.03
C LEU A 721 -33.97 8.07 16.33
N ASP A 722 -35.11 7.64 16.88
CA ASP A 722 -35.09 6.72 18.01
C ASP A 722 -34.64 5.32 17.55
N HIS A 723 -33.43 4.97 17.97
CA HIS A 723 -32.79 3.70 17.67
C HIS A 723 -33.60 2.47 18.12
N ASP A 724 -34.44 2.59 19.15
CA ASP A 724 -35.27 1.49 19.62
C ASP A 724 -36.46 1.18 18.70
N PHE A 725 -36.84 2.10 17.80
CA PHE A 725 -37.91 1.92 16.82
C PHE A 725 -37.42 1.34 15.47
N LEU A 726 -36.10 1.25 15.30
CA LEU A 726 -35.47 0.62 14.15
C LEU A 726 -35.67 -0.90 14.21
N CYS A 727 -36.35 -1.47 13.22
CA CYS A 727 -36.57 -2.90 13.07
C CYS A 727 -35.77 -3.42 11.87
N MET A 728 -35.14 -4.57 12.02
CA MET A 728 -34.30 -5.20 10.99
C MET A 728 -34.97 -6.46 10.46
N ALA A 729 -35.39 -6.46 9.20
CA ALA A 729 -35.64 -7.67 8.45
C ALA A 729 -34.32 -8.20 7.86
N VAL A 730 -34.30 -9.46 7.44
CA VAL A 730 -33.13 -10.06 6.79
C VAL A 730 -33.53 -10.63 5.45
N LEU A 731 -33.00 -10.05 4.38
CA LEU A 731 -33.14 -10.56 3.02
C LEU A 731 -32.11 -11.67 2.80
N VAL A 732 -32.58 -12.88 2.54
CA VAL A 732 -31.76 -14.04 2.16
C VAL A 732 -31.75 -14.13 0.64
N GLN A 733 -30.58 -13.99 0.03
CA GLN A 733 -30.45 -13.97 -1.43
C GLN A 733 -29.31 -14.90 -1.88
N GLU A 734 -29.48 -15.57 -3.02
CA GLU A 734 -28.38 -16.32 -3.63
C GLU A 734 -27.26 -15.38 -4.09
N ILE A 735 -26.01 -15.74 -3.80
CA ILE A 735 -24.84 -15.05 -4.36
C ILE A 735 -24.56 -15.61 -5.74
N ILE A 736 -24.50 -14.70 -6.71
CA ILE A 736 -23.95 -15.00 -8.04
C ILE A 736 -22.41 -14.88 -7.92
N ASN A 737 -21.70 -15.94 -8.29
CA ASN A 737 -20.24 -15.91 -8.38
C ASN A 737 -19.84 -14.99 -9.54
N ALA A 738 -19.59 -13.72 -9.22
CA ALA A 738 -19.44 -12.65 -10.19
C ALA A 738 -18.05 -12.63 -10.83
N ASP A 739 -17.99 -12.47 -12.15
CA ASP A 739 -16.74 -12.12 -12.83
C ASP A 739 -16.44 -10.62 -12.62
N TYR A 740 -17.49 -9.81 -12.71
CA TYR A 740 -17.47 -8.37 -12.44
C TYR A 740 -18.70 -7.96 -11.64
N ALA A 741 -18.58 -6.89 -10.86
CA ALA A 741 -19.69 -6.22 -10.22
C ALA A 741 -19.74 -4.76 -10.66
N PHE A 742 -20.93 -4.17 -10.65
CA PHE A 742 -21.13 -2.79 -11.07
C PHE A 742 -22.14 -2.06 -10.18
N VAL A 743 -21.99 -0.74 -10.15
CA VAL A 743 -23.01 0.18 -9.61
C VAL A 743 -23.32 1.23 -10.67
N ILE A 744 -24.60 1.58 -10.81
CA ILE A 744 -25.12 2.53 -11.80
C ILE A 744 -25.88 3.62 -11.08
N HIS A 745 -25.58 4.88 -11.41
CA HIS A 745 -26.47 6.01 -11.19
C HIS A 745 -27.04 6.44 -12.55
N THR A 746 -28.37 6.42 -12.70
CA THR A 746 -29.01 6.71 -13.98
C THR A 746 -29.12 8.20 -14.28
N THR A 747 -28.78 9.07 -13.34
CA THR A 747 -28.44 10.47 -13.58
C THR A 747 -26.98 10.68 -13.17
N ASN A 748 -26.19 11.40 -13.97
CA ASN A 748 -24.77 11.57 -13.66
C ASN A 748 -24.60 12.28 -12.29
N PRO A 749 -23.98 11.64 -11.28
CA PRO A 749 -23.94 12.16 -9.92
C PRO A 749 -22.98 13.33 -9.74
N SER A 750 -22.04 13.53 -10.67
CA SER A 750 -21.05 14.62 -10.61
C SER A 750 -21.50 15.85 -11.39
N SER A 751 -22.19 15.68 -12.53
CA SER A 751 -22.68 16.80 -13.36
C SER A 751 -24.15 17.15 -13.12
N GLY A 752 -24.96 16.22 -12.60
CA GLY A 752 -26.41 16.34 -12.52
C GLY A 752 -27.14 16.13 -13.85
N ASP A 753 -26.43 15.71 -14.92
CA ASP A 753 -27.03 15.49 -16.23
C ASP A 753 -27.90 14.22 -16.24
N SER A 754 -29.22 14.40 -16.30
CA SER A 754 -30.20 13.32 -16.35
C SER A 754 -30.27 12.60 -17.69
N SER A 755 -29.55 13.07 -18.71
CA SER A 755 -29.40 12.37 -20.00
C SER A 755 -28.25 11.36 -20.00
N GLU A 756 -27.47 11.31 -18.92
CA GLU A 756 -26.28 10.46 -18.78
C GLU A 756 -26.47 9.41 -17.69
N ILE A 757 -26.06 8.18 -17.99
CA ILE A 757 -25.87 7.10 -17.03
C ILE A 757 -24.40 7.08 -16.66
N TYR A 758 -24.09 7.12 -15.36
CA TYR A 758 -22.75 6.93 -14.83
C TYR A 758 -22.67 5.57 -14.16
N ALA A 759 -21.60 4.82 -14.44
CA ALA A 759 -21.41 3.52 -13.83
C ALA A 759 -19.95 3.21 -13.52
N GLU A 760 -19.75 2.44 -12.46
CA GLU A 760 -18.46 1.93 -12.02
C GLU A 760 -18.47 0.40 -12.01
N VAL A 761 -17.37 -0.22 -12.42
CA VAL A 761 -17.23 -1.66 -12.58
C VAL A 761 -15.93 -2.15 -11.92
N VAL A 762 -16.03 -3.22 -11.14
CA VAL A 762 -14.92 -3.90 -10.46
C VAL A 762 -14.89 -5.37 -10.81
N LYS A 763 -13.73 -6.02 -10.65
CA LYS A 763 -13.57 -7.47 -10.86
C LYS A 763 -13.90 -8.22 -9.56
N GLY A 764 -14.71 -9.26 -9.66
CA GLY A 764 -15.23 -10.00 -8.50
C GLY A 764 -16.46 -9.36 -7.88
N LEU A 765 -16.60 -9.46 -6.56
CA LEU A 765 -17.76 -8.98 -5.79
C LEU A 765 -17.81 -7.45 -5.66
N GLY A 766 -19.03 -6.93 -5.63
CA GLY A 766 -19.33 -5.50 -5.52
C GLY A 766 -18.85 -4.85 -4.22
N GLU A 767 -18.59 -5.64 -3.18
CA GLU A 767 -18.06 -5.16 -1.89
C GLU A 767 -16.73 -4.39 -2.06
N THR A 768 -15.92 -4.78 -3.06
CA THR A 768 -14.67 -4.05 -3.39
C THR A 768 -14.91 -2.62 -3.88
N LEU A 769 -16.06 -2.36 -4.50
CA LEU A 769 -16.49 -1.03 -4.91
C LEU A 769 -17.16 -0.30 -3.74
N VAL A 770 -18.22 -0.90 -3.18
CA VAL A 770 -19.08 -0.18 -2.23
C VAL A 770 -18.40 0.07 -0.88
N GLY A 771 -17.48 -0.82 -0.47
CA GLY A 771 -16.63 -0.68 0.72
C GLY A 771 -15.38 0.16 0.50
N ALA A 772 -15.24 0.83 -0.66
CA ALA A 772 -14.13 1.72 -1.00
C ALA A 772 -12.73 1.12 -0.81
N TYR A 773 -12.50 -0.12 -1.27
CA TYR A 773 -11.15 -0.71 -1.26
C TYR A 773 -10.17 0.20 -2.02
N PRO A 774 -8.88 0.30 -1.61
CA PRO A 774 -7.92 1.19 -2.25
C PRO A 774 -7.81 1.00 -3.77
N GLY A 775 -7.66 2.10 -4.49
CA GLY A 775 -7.64 2.14 -5.96
C GLY A 775 -9.01 2.42 -6.55
N ARG A 776 -9.07 2.62 -7.87
CA ARG A 776 -10.28 3.06 -8.57
C ARG A 776 -10.91 1.92 -9.36
N ALA A 777 -12.23 1.92 -9.44
CA ALA A 777 -12.97 1.10 -10.38
C ALA A 777 -12.82 1.58 -11.82
N LEU A 778 -13.18 0.72 -12.78
CA LEU A 778 -13.42 1.17 -14.14
C LEU A 778 -14.66 2.06 -14.12
N SER A 779 -14.57 3.28 -14.61
CA SER A 779 -15.72 4.20 -14.67
C SER A 779 -16.04 4.56 -16.11
N PHE A 780 -17.32 4.73 -16.41
CA PHE A 780 -17.78 5.18 -17.72
C PHE A 780 -19.08 5.97 -17.62
N ILE A 781 -19.32 6.79 -18.64
CA ILE A 781 -20.62 7.42 -18.88
C ILE A 781 -21.23 6.90 -20.17
N CYS A 782 -22.55 6.88 -20.24
CA CYS A 782 -23.27 6.52 -21.45
C CYS A 782 -24.50 7.40 -21.59
N LYS A 783 -24.72 7.96 -22.78
CA LYS A 783 -25.89 8.81 -23.02
C LYS A 783 -27.12 7.93 -23.24
N LYS A 784 -28.25 8.29 -22.61
CA LYS A 784 -29.49 7.52 -22.70
C LYS A 784 -30.05 7.44 -24.12
N ASN A 785 -29.72 8.41 -24.98
CA ASN A 785 -30.09 8.40 -26.39
C ASN A 785 -29.17 7.54 -27.27
N ASP A 786 -28.03 7.07 -26.75
CA ASP A 786 -27.09 6.19 -27.44
C ASP A 786 -26.41 5.21 -26.46
N LEU A 787 -27.19 4.24 -26.01
CA LEU A 787 -26.77 3.21 -25.04
C LEU A 787 -25.73 2.23 -25.59
N ASN A 788 -25.33 2.38 -26.85
CA ASN A 788 -24.31 1.56 -27.50
C ASN A 788 -22.96 2.26 -27.55
N SER A 789 -22.82 3.50 -27.08
CA SER A 789 -21.56 4.25 -27.15
C SER A 789 -21.07 4.66 -25.76
N PRO A 790 -20.70 3.70 -24.88
CA PRO A 790 -20.14 4.03 -23.57
C PRO A 790 -18.77 4.70 -23.70
N LEU A 791 -18.58 5.81 -22.99
CA LEU A 791 -17.31 6.53 -22.89
C LEU A 791 -16.61 6.18 -21.58
N VAL A 792 -15.47 5.50 -21.68
CA VAL A 792 -14.63 5.17 -20.51
C VAL A 792 -14.00 6.44 -19.97
N LEU A 793 -14.18 6.68 -18.66
CA LEU A 793 -13.61 7.81 -17.93
C LEU A 793 -12.39 7.43 -17.08
N GLY A 794 -12.22 6.14 -16.79
CA GLY A 794 -11.06 5.64 -16.05
C GLY A 794 -10.94 4.13 -16.12
N TYR A 795 -9.72 3.63 -16.23
CA TYR A 795 -9.39 2.21 -16.06
C TYR A 795 -9.19 1.86 -14.58
N PRO A 796 -9.41 0.59 -14.19
CA PRO A 796 -9.31 0.21 -12.80
C PRO A 796 -7.85 0.15 -12.32
N SER A 797 -7.66 0.43 -11.03
CA SER A 797 -6.36 0.38 -10.35
C SER A 797 -6.39 -0.36 -9.01
N LYS A 798 -7.53 -0.97 -8.64
CA LYS A 798 -7.65 -1.75 -7.40
C LYS A 798 -6.71 -2.97 -7.42
N PRO A 799 -5.83 -3.15 -6.42
CA PRO A 799 -4.91 -4.29 -6.40
C PRO A 799 -5.61 -5.59 -5.98
N ILE A 800 -6.67 -5.50 -5.17
CA ILE A 800 -7.38 -6.65 -4.59
C ILE A 800 -8.81 -6.74 -5.10
N GLY A 801 -9.22 -7.95 -5.50
CA GLY A 801 -10.60 -8.35 -5.77
C GLY A 801 -11.08 -9.33 -4.71
N LEU A 802 -12.39 -9.34 -4.45
CA LEU A 802 -13.04 -10.32 -3.59
C LEU A 802 -13.81 -11.32 -4.44
N PHE A 803 -13.59 -12.61 -4.19
CA PHE A 803 -14.29 -13.69 -4.88
C PHE A 803 -14.92 -14.62 -3.87
N ILE A 804 -16.03 -15.24 -4.24
CA ILE A 804 -16.70 -16.20 -3.39
C ILE A 804 -17.28 -17.31 -4.25
N ARG A 805 -17.19 -18.54 -3.74
CA ARG A 805 -17.91 -19.66 -4.32
C ARG A 805 -19.42 -19.42 -4.28
N ARG A 806 -20.18 -20.21 -5.04
CA ARG A 806 -21.64 -20.18 -4.97
C ARG A 806 -22.09 -20.32 -3.51
N SER A 807 -22.80 -19.32 -3.02
CA SER A 807 -23.17 -19.18 -1.60
C SER A 807 -24.47 -18.38 -1.47
N ILE A 808 -24.81 -18.02 -0.24
CA ILE A 808 -26.00 -17.23 0.12
C ILE A 808 -25.53 -16.01 0.91
N ILE A 809 -26.11 -14.85 0.62
CA ILE A 809 -25.89 -13.60 1.36
C ILE A 809 -27.14 -13.26 2.17
N PHE A 810 -26.89 -12.82 3.40
CA PHE A 810 -27.91 -12.31 4.31
C PHE A 810 -27.76 -10.80 4.36
N ARG A 811 -28.71 -10.06 3.80
CA ARG A 811 -28.67 -8.61 3.69
C ARG A 811 -29.53 -7.94 4.73
N SER A 812 -29.03 -6.84 5.27
CA SER A 812 -29.82 -5.87 6.01
C SER A 812 -30.96 -5.33 5.17
N ASP A 813 -32.14 -5.19 5.79
CA ASP A 813 -33.34 -4.65 5.15
C ASP A 813 -34.21 -3.95 6.21
N SER A 814 -33.67 -2.87 6.80
CA SER A 814 -34.32 -2.17 7.91
C SER A 814 -35.46 -1.24 7.48
N ASN A 815 -36.32 -0.85 8.43
CA ASN A 815 -37.32 0.21 8.24
C ASN A 815 -36.71 1.64 8.25
N GLY A 816 -35.38 1.76 8.35
CA GLY A 816 -34.67 3.04 8.40
C GLY A 816 -33.79 3.34 7.20
N GLU A 817 -33.37 2.35 6.40
CA GLU A 817 -32.35 2.52 5.35
C GLU A 817 -32.72 3.50 4.22
N ASP A 818 -33.96 3.49 3.76
CA ASP A 818 -34.42 4.28 2.61
C ASP A 818 -35.46 5.34 3.01
N LEU A 819 -35.32 5.92 4.21
CA LEU A 819 -36.13 7.07 4.60
C LEU A 819 -35.69 8.32 3.83
N GLU A 820 -36.65 9.06 3.30
CA GLU A 820 -36.39 10.31 2.58
C GLU A 820 -35.66 11.31 3.51
N GLY A 821 -34.46 11.75 3.13
CA GLY A 821 -33.61 12.60 3.97
C GLY A 821 -32.73 11.87 4.99
N TYR A 822 -32.66 10.52 4.94
CA TYR A 822 -31.72 9.73 5.72
C TYR A 822 -30.71 8.99 4.82
N ALA A 823 -29.42 9.17 5.12
CA ALA A 823 -28.33 8.55 4.38
C ALA A 823 -28.03 7.12 4.89
N GLY A 824 -28.87 6.15 4.53
CA GLY A 824 -28.78 4.77 5.04
C GLY A 824 -27.75 3.85 4.37
N ALA A 825 -27.11 4.28 3.27
CA ALA A 825 -26.20 3.45 2.48
C ALA A 825 -25.01 2.91 3.30
N GLY A 826 -24.81 1.59 3.28
CA GLY A 826 -23.69 0.93 3.97
C GLY A 826 -23.73 0.94 5.50
N LEU A 827 -24.79 1.45 6.15
CA LEU A 827 -24.82 1.53 7.62
C LEU A 827 -24.91 0.15 8.28
N TYR A 828 -25.69 -0.74 7.68
CA TYR A 828 -25.99 -2.08 8.20
C TYR A 828 -25.40 -3.15 7.29
N ASP A 829 -24.91 -4.23 7.89
CA ASP A 829 -24.07 -5.21 7.20
C ASP A 829 -24.90 -6.13 6.30
N SER A 830 -24.34 -6.46 5.14
CA SER A 830 -24.72 -7.62 4.34
C SER A 830 -23.63 -8.68 4.51
N VAL A 831 -24.01 -9.87 4.96
CA VAL A 831 -23.06 -10.89 5.43
C VAL A 831 -23.20 -12.14 4.58
N PRO A 832 -22.19 -12.51 3.78
CA PRO A 832 -22.18 -13.78 3.09
C PRO A 832 -22.02 -14.94 4.08
N MET A 833 -22.56 -16.09 3.72
CA MET A 833 -22.44 -17.31 4.52
C MET A 833 -21.01 -17.87 4.50
N ASP A 834 -20.37 -17.81 3.34
CA ASP A 834 -18.99 -18.21 3.11
C ASP A 834 -18.08 -16.98 3.16
N GLU A 835 -16.83 -17.17 3.56
CA GLU A 835 -15.82 -16.11 3.56
C GLU A 835 -15.35 -15.83 2.14
N GLU A 836 -15.03 -14.56 1.88
CA GLU A 836 -14.52 -14.11 0.59
C GLU A 836 -13.01 -14.35 0.48
N ASP A 837 -12.59 -14.86 -0.68
CA ASP A 837 -11.19 -14.98 -1.04
C ASP A 837 -10.68 -13.63 -1.56
N LYS A 838 -9.61 -13.11 -0.94
CA LYS A 838 -8.88 -11.93 -1.43
C LYS A 838 -7.87 -12.36 -2.49
N VAL A 839 -8.00 -11.81 -3.69
CA VAL A 839 -7.14 -12.16 -4.84
C VAL A 839 -6.45 -10.91 -5.36
N VAL A 840 -5.14 -10.99 -5.58
CA VAL A 840 -4.39 -9.93 -6.28
C VAL A 840 -4.76 -9.96 -7.75
N LEU A 841 -5.24 -8.83 -8.29
CA LEU A 841 -5.88 -8.79 -9.61
C LEU A 841 -4.86 -8.63 -10.74
N ASP A 842 -4.82 -9.52 -11.72
CA ASP A 842 -4.11 -9.26 -12.99
C ASP A 842 -5.06 -8.61 -14.00
N TYR A 843 -4.88 -7.30 -14.25
CA TYR A 843 -5.64 -6.58 -15.28
C TYR A 843 -5.01 -6.71 -16.68
N SER A 844 -3.75 -7.14 -16.79
CA SER A 844 -3.06 -7.25 -18.08
C SER A 844 -3.57 -8.42 -18.93
N SER A 845 -4.29 -9.36 -18.30
CA SER A 845 -4.94 -10.50 -18.95
C SER A 845 -6.47 -10.43 -18.88
N ASP A 846 -7.01 -9.34 -18.35
CA ASP A 846 -8.45 -9.19 -18.10
C ASP A 846 -9.21 -8.78 -19.38
N PRO A 847 -10.19 -9.57 -19.86
CA PRO A 847 -10.95 -9.25 -21.06
C PRO A 847 -11.66 -7.90 -21.04
N LEU A 848 -12.13 -7.42 -19.87
CA LEU A 848 -12.75 -6.09 -19.76
C LEU A 848 -11.76 -4.96 -20.10
N ILE A 849 -10.46 -5.23 -19.97
CA ILE A 849 -9.38 -4.26 -20.16
C ILE A 849 -8.75 -4.41 -21.54
N ILE A 850 -8.42 -5.63 -21.96
CA ILE A 850 -7.65 -5.86 -23.19
C ILE A 850 -8.51 -6.14 -24.43
N ASP A 851 -9.77 -6.55 -24.27
CA ASP A 851 -10.69 -6.81 -25.39
C ASP A 851 -11.72 -5.67 -25.51
N GLY A 852 -11.52 -4.81 -26.49
CA GLY A 852 -12.40 -3.67 -26.77
C GLY A 852 -13.84 -4.07 -27.11
N ASN A 853 -14.04 -5.21 -27.78
CA ASN A 853 -15.38 -5.69 -28.15
C ASN A 853 -16.12 -6.24 -26.94
N PHE A 854 -15.43 -7.05 -26.12
CA PHE A 854 -15.98 -7.55 -24.87
C PHE A 854 -16.32 -6.40 -23.92
N ARG A 855 -15.40 -5.44 -23.74
CA ARG A 855 -15.64 -4.23 -22.95
C ARG A 855 -16.87 -3.48 -23.45
N HIS A 856 -16.92 -3.17 -24.73
CA HIS A 856 -18.05 -2.45 -25.32
C HIS A 856 -19.39 -3.17 -25.08
N SER A 857 -19.43 -4.49 -25.27
CA SER A 857 -20.63 -5.30 -25.05
C SER A 857 -21.09 -5.25 -23.59
N VAL A 858 -20.15 -5.42 -22.67
CA VAL A 858 -20.40 -5.40 -21.21
C VAL A 858 -20.92 -4.03 -20.76
N LEU A 859 -20.20 -2.94 -21.09
CA LEU A 859 -20.57 -1.59 -20.65
C LEU A 859 -21.92 -1.16 -21.24
N SER A 860 -22.20 -1.49 -22.50
CA SER A 860 -23.51 -1.25 -23.13
C SER A 860 -24.62 -2.08 -22.45
N GLY A 861 -24.33 -3.33 -22.08
CA GLY A 861 -25.27 -4.18 -21.33
C GLY A 861 -25.63 -3.57 -19.97
N ILE A 862 -24.66 -3.04 -19.25
CA ILE A 862 -24.86 -2.31 -17.98
C ILE A 862 -25.74 -1.07 -18.21
N ALA A 863 -25.40 -0.23 -19.19
CA ALA A 863 -26.17 0.98 -19.50
C ALA A 863 -27.64 0.69 -19.88
N ARG A 864 -27.87 -0.35 -20.71
CA ARG A 864 -29.22 -0.79 -21.08
C ARG A 864 -30.02 -1.29 -19.88
N ALA A 865 -29.38 -1.99 -18.94
CA ALA A 865 -30.04 -2.42 -17.71
C ALA A 865 -30.46 -1.21 -16.86
N GLY A 866 -29.55 -0.24 -16.71
CA GLY A 866 -29.83 1.03 -16.01
C GLY A 866 -31.02 1.78 -16.59
N SER A 867 -31.01 2.00 -17.91
CA SER A 867 -32.11 2.71 -18.61
C SER A 867 -33.45 1.99 -18.47
N ALA A 868 -33.48 0.65 -18.62
CA ALA A 868 -34.72 -0.12 -18.53
C ALA A 868 -35.31 -0.11 -17.11
N ILE A 869 -34.47 -0.10 -16.08
CA ILE A 869 -34.91 -0.07 -14.68
C ILE A 869 -35.41 1.33 -14.30
N GLU A 870 -34.72 2.38 -14.74
CA GLU A 870 -35.21 3.75 -14.57
C GLU A 870 -36.57 3.97 -15.24
N GLU A 871 -36.75 3.49 -16.47
CA GLU A 871 -38.05 3.59 -17.18
C GLU A 871 -39.17 2.86 -16.40
N LEU A 872 -38.86 1.71 -15.80
CA LEU A 872 -39.81 0.93 -15.02
C LEU A 872 -40.26 1.63 -13.72
N TYR A 873 -39.37 2.39 -13.08
CA TYR A 873 -39.67 3.13 -11.85
C TYR A 873 -40.18 4.57 -12.12
N GLY A 874 -39.80 5.17 -13.25
CA GLY A 874 -40.18 6.53 -13.63
C GLY A 874 -39.36 7.64 -12.98
N TYR A 875 -38.27 7.31 -12.27
CA TYR A 875 -37.37 8.25 -11.62
C TYR A 875 -35.95 7.66 -11.51
N PRO A 876 -34.90 8.50 -11.36
CA PRO A 876 -33.51 8.05 -11.33
C PRO A 876 -33.22 6.97 -10.29
N GLN A 877 -32.33 6.04 -10.61
CA GLN A 877 -32.03 4.85 -9.81
C GLN A 877 -30.54 4.73 -9.49
N ASP A 878 -30.26 4.23 -8.28
CA ASP A 878 -28.99 3.66 -7.84
C ASP A 878 -29.12 2.13 -7.85
N ILE A 879 -28.40 1.48 -8.77
CA ILE A 879 -28.55 0.06 -9.10
C ILE A 879 -27.23 -0.65 -8.85
N GLU A 880 -27.27 -1.71 -8.05
CA GLU A 880 -26.14 -2.62 -7.86
C GLU A 880 -26.39 -3.92 -8.63
N GLY A 881 -25.39 -4.40 -9.35
CA GLY A 881 -25.48 -5.62 -10.12
C GLY A 881 -24.15 -6.31 -10.34
N VAL A 882 -24.22 -7.47 -10.99
CA VAL A 882 -23.08 -8.33 -11.27
C VAL A 882 -23.17 -8.90 -12.68
N ILE A 883 -22.02 -9.29 -13.19
CA ILE A 883 -21.85 -9.93 -14.48
C ILE A 883 -21.26 -11.29 -14.26
N ARG A 884 -21.91 -12.30 -14.84
CA ARG A 884 -21.39 -13.66 -14.89
C ARG A 884 -21.59 -14.24 -16.27
N ASP A 885 -20.50 -14.67 -16.90
CA ASP A 885 -20.49 -15.27 -18.23
C ASP A 885 -21.16 -14.33 -19.26
N GLY A 886 -20.88 -13.02 -19.15
CA GLY A 886 -21.45 -11.96 -19.99
C GLY A 886 -22.92 -11.60 -19.71
N LYS A 887 -23.59 -12.26 -18.77
CA LYS A 887 -24.99 -11.98 -18.40
C LYS A 887 -25.07 -11.03 -17.21
N VAL A 888 -26.01 -10.08 -17.29
CA VAL A 888 -26.26 -9.08 -16.25
C VAL A 888 -27.26 -9.60 -15.24
N TYR A 889 -26.94 -9.44 -13.95
CA TYR A 889 -27.84 -9.70 -12.84
C TYR A 889 -27.95 -8.45 -11.98
N VAL A 890 -29.17 -8.08 -11.58
CA VAL A 890 -29.41 -6.96 -10.68
C VAL A 890 -29.67 -7.50 -9.29
N VAL A 891 -28.85 -7.08 -8.34
CA VAL A 891 -28.87 -7.60 -6.96
C VAL A 891 -29.53 -6.62 -6.00
N GLN A 892 -29.55 -5.33 -6.33
CA GLN A 892 -30.23 -4.28 -5.57
C GLN A 892 -30.60 -3.10 -6.48
N THR A 893 -31.66 -2.38 -6.14
CA THR A 893 -32.00 -1.07 -6.73
C THR A 893 -32.68 -0.21 -5.68
N ARG A 894 -32.46 1.10 -5.75
CA ARG A 894 -33.12 2.11 -4.91
C ARG A 894 -33.23 3.44 -5.66
N PRO A 895 -34.11 4.36 -5.24
CA PRO A 895 -34.13 5.72 -5.77
C PRO A 895 -32.76 6.39 -5.64
N GLN A 896 -32.29 7.02 -6.73
CA GLN A 896 -31.16 7.94 -6.66
C GLN A 896 -31.64 9.27 -6.08
N MET A 897 -30.97 9.74 -5.03
CA MET A 897 -31.34 10.94 -4.26
C MET A 897 -30.61 12.20 -4.73
#